data_AF-A0A9W6C6T1-F1
#
_entry.id   AF-A0A9W6C6T1-F1
#
_cell.length_a   1.000
_cell.length_b   1.000
_cell.length_c   1.000
_cell.angle_alpha   90.00
_cell.angle_beta   90.00
_cell.angle_gamma   90.00
#
_symmetry.space_group_name_H-M   'P 1'
#
loop_
_entity.id
_entity.type
_entity.pdbx_description
1 polymer ?
#
loop_
_entity_poly.entity_id
_entity_poly.type
_entity_poly.pdbx_seq_one_letter_code
_entity_poly.pdbx_strand_id
1 'polypeptide(L)'
;MEDTEEEVIAAREKEKIDRQHRKKANYFPGKYPKEFYQVIRRMFRSRIKVQVLMIASEAFAAASLFIVFSMYGIMKDTYEMESSITGDGLYGLFRSLGLILILLHLVMMTMMSAWYIKEAKKDFRLLVILGIRRRTVYMQFLLEFWTGVLVAAVFGLGAGAAGASAMRMELQKGIPGGAVFPEVVTGNYFLIGLISFLILMGLSLAFNQENFIDLGQSVDRNEDVQKEERLRKGISLWIAGGVFLAALAVGWYSVREWAESRFIHILTVVAMFLLLSGGTALWMRIRERKHRYDTGLLKRNLFYHKFESNIERLFLLAVIQFLALGMFAAPMAGACIPQKIPSMYPYDIVVTAYEPELEKLEAIADRYEARVTQYPMLRMTSIYGSDKIKPWRRTTRPIQWPQGQQIAISESTYQQMRKFVGKEPKKLSLQGEELHVVYQQDLSVKAHTIDWDTGRLEKHLRFGQPLEYYNPDDFRRFFPVRTIAGEERASLTGSFHQGMQDNLIVLTDSYFQENYDRITAYNRKNWETRQKMTREEWRMYTVRHPENLTEGPTTLFCMNLDDALVDQAAADLEYLNEEQDFDTVWDNNIQPFYVKSQMIVNTESEIFFTRMGNGFILLVLMILGVFQFFVKVKSEEDNWRWENIFLKRLGMHEKERKAKLRYQIRMFVLIPVLSGITGGVIFAALTAKARLYTMQETLQFAGYLGMIYLIWILVWAAACQVMDWNIWKHVEKE
;
A
#
# COMPACT_ATOMS: atom_id res chain seq x y z
N MET A 1 -40.34 -22.04 28.85
CA MET A 1 -38.87 -22.21 28.85
C MET A 1 -38.52 -23.70 28.85
N GLU A 2 -39.23 -24.55 29.60
CA GLU A 2 -39.06 -26.02 29.55
C GLU A 2 -39.40 -26.63 28.16
N ASP A 3 -40.48 -26.22 27.50
CA ASP A 3 -40.85 -26.75 26.16
C ASP A 3 -39.76 -26.55 25.08
N THR A 4 -39.06 -25.40 25.12
CA THR A 4 -37.95 -25.09 24.22
C THR A 4 -36.67 -25.88 24.55
N GLU A 5 -36.52 -26.34 25.79
CA GLU A 5 -35.36 -27.11 26.23
C GLU A 5 -35.53 -28.60 25.88
N GLU A 6 -36.75 -29.13 26.04
CA GLU A 6 -37.12 -30.46 25.57
C GLU A 6 -37.03 -30.59 24.04
N GLU A 7 -37.45 -29.59 23.27
CA GLU A 7 -37.28 -29.58 21.80
C GLU A 7 -35.79 -29.62 21.39
N VAL A 8 -34.92 -28.88 22.08
CA VAL A 8 -33.48 -28.86 21.81
C VAL A 8 -32.81 -30.19 22.20
N ILE A 9 -33.24 -30.80 23.31
CA ILE A 9 -32.75 -32.11 23.76
C ILE A 9 -33.19 -33.22 22.80
N ALA A 10 -34.46 -33.24 22.42
CA ALA A 10 -35.01 -34.19 21.45
C ALA A 10 -34.35 -34.04 20.06
N ALA A 11 -34.09 -32.81 19.61
CA ALA A 11 -33.34 -32.55 18.38
C ALA A 11 -31.89 -33.08 18.46
N ARG A 12 -31.20 -32.88 19.59
CA ARG A 12 -29.84 -33.42 19.83
C ARG A 12 -29.80 -34.94 19.90
N GLU A 13 -30.81 -35.58 20.51
CA GLU A 13 -30.92 -37.04 20.56
C GLU A 13 -31.21 -37.63 19.19
N LYS A 14 -32.13 -37.04 18.43
CA LYS A 14 -32.40 -37.42 17.05
C LYS A 14 -31.15 -37.29 16.18
N GLU A 15 -30.38 -36.20 16.34
CA GLU A 15 -29.12 -36.01 15.63
C GLU A 15 -28.05 -37.06 16.04
N LYS A 16 -27.98 -37.44 17.32
CA LYS A 16 -27.10 -38.51 17.81
C LYS A 16 -27.48 -39.88 17.23
N ILE A 17 -28.77 -40.20 17.20
CA ILE A 17 -29.30 -41.46 16.64
C ILE A 17 -29.03 -41.50 15.13
N ASP A 18 -29.29 -40.42 14.40
CA ASP A 18 -28.98 -40.32 12.97
C ASP A 18 -27.48 -40.44 12.71
N ARG A 19 -26.62 -39.82 13.53
CA ARG A 19 -25.16 -39.99 13.44
C ARG A 19 -24.74 -41.44 13.67
N GLN A 20 -25.33 -42.13 14.65
CA GLN A 20 -25.01 -43.53 14.94
C GLN A 20 -25.51 -44.47 13.86
N HIS A 21 -26.72 -44.26 13.34
CA HIS A 21 -27.27 -45.02 12.22
C HIS A 21 -26.42 -44.81 10.95
N ARG A 22 -26.03 -43.56 10.65
CA ARG A 22 -25.08 -43.24 9.57
C ARG A 22 -23.70 -43.88 9.79
N LYS A 23 -23.19 -43.94 11.01
CA LYS A 23 -21.91 -44.62 11.32
C LYS A 23 -21.99 -46.13 11.07
N LYS A 24 -23.11 -46.77 11.43
CA LYS A 24 -23.35 -48.20 11.17
C LYS A 24 -23.57 -48.49 9.69
N ALA A 25 -24.35 -47.67 8.98
CA ALA A 25 -24.61 -47.82 7.54
C ALA A 25 -23.36 -47.59 6.67
N ASN A 26 -22.44 -46.72 7.10
CA ASN A 26 -21.17 -46.46 6.41
C ASN A 26 -20.02 -47.42 6.84
N TYR A 27 -20.30 -48.41 7.69
CA TYR A 27 -19.27 -49.32 8.21
C TYR A 27 -18.90 -50.37 7.15
N PHE A 28 -17.75 -50.17 6.51
CA PHE A 28 -17.13 -51.12 5.60
C PHE A 28 -15.72 -51.49 6.12
N PRO A 29 -15.48 -52.73 6.59
CA PRO A 29 -14.20 -53.14 7.17
C PRO A 29 -13.11 -53.47 6.13
N GLY A 30 -13.43 -53.51 4.83
CA GLY A 30 -12.50 -53.86 3.76
C GLY A 30 -11.70 -52.70 3.14
N LYS A 31 -10.68 -53.05 2.34
CA LYS A 31 -9.98 -52.13 1.42
C LYS A 31 -10.76 -52.01 0.10
N TYR A 32 -10.72 -50.84 -0.54
CA TYR A 32 -11.30 -50.69 -1.87
C TYR A 32 -10.44 -51.44 -2.91
N PRO A 33 -11.06 -52.02 -3.95
CA PRO A 33 -10.34 -52.80 -4.95
C PRO A 33 -9.56 -51.88 -5.91
N LYS A 34 -8.63 -52.42 -6.71
CA LYS A 34 -7.71 -51.59 -7.54
C LYS A 34 -8.46 -50.72 -8.57
N GLU A 35 -9.59 -51.22 -9.05
CA GLU A 35 -10.47 -50.59 -10.03
C GLU A 35 -11.04 -49.28 -9.49
N PHE A 36 -11.31 -49.19 -8.18
CA PHE A 36 -11.75 -47.96 -7.54
C PHE A 36 -10.71 -46.84 -7.72
N TYR A 37 -9.44 -47.13 -7.49
CA TYR A 37 -8.35 -46.17 -7.67
C TYR A 37 -8.14 -45.79 -9.14
N GLN A 38 -8.45 -46.70 -10.08
CA GLN A 38 -8.45 -46.37 -11.52
C GLN A 38 -9.57 -45.39 -11.87
N VAL A 39 -10.76 -45.56 -11.30
CA VAL A 39 -11.89 -44.62 -11.48
C VAL A 39 -11.54 -43.25 -10.92
N ILE A 40 -11.01 -43.19 -9.70
CA ILE A 40 -10.54 -41.94 -9.08
C ILE A 40 -9.50 -41.23 -9.97
N ARG A 41 -8.54 -41.97 -10.54
CA ARG A 41 -7.54 -41.40 -11.48
C ARG A 41 -8.18 -40.85 -12.75
N ARG A 42 -9.25 -41.48 -13.27
CA ARG A 42 -9.99 -40.97 -14.44
C ARG A 42 -10.77 -39.71 -14.10
N MET A 43 -11.39 -39.64 -12.92
CA MET A 43 -12.08 -38.45 -12.41
C MET A 43 -11.11 -37.28 -12.17
N PHE A 44 -9.88 -37.56 -11.72
CA PHE A 44 -8.84 -36.51 -11.67
C PHE A 44 -8.54 -35.96 -13.08
N ARG A 45 -8.38 -36.86 -14.06
CA ARG A 45 -8.07 -36.48 -15.44
C ARG A 45 -9.19 -35.68 -16.11
N SER A 46 -10.46 -35.94 -15.81
CA SER A 46 -11.57 -35.14 -16.35
C SER A 46 -11.50 -33.68 -15.89
N ARG A 47 -11.06 -33.44 -14.65
CA ARG A 47 -10.95 -32.09 -14.05
C ARG A 47 -9.59 -31.41 -14.26
N ILE A 48 -8.69 -32.00 -15.05
CA ILE A 48 -7.29 -31.53 -15.16
C ILE A 48 -7.19 -30.06 -15.58
N LYS A 49 -8.12 -29.55 -16.40
CA LYS A 49 -8.14 -28.14 -16.81
C LYS A 49 -8.34 -27.18 -15.64
N VAL A 50 -9.25 -27.53 -14.72
CA VAL A 50 -9.52 -26.75 -13.51
C VAL A 50 -8.35 -26.87 -12.53
N GLN A 51 -7.80 -28.07 -12.38
CA GLN A 51 -6.62 -28.33 -11.56
C GLN A 51 -5.41 -27.50 -12.01
N VAL A 52 -5.13 -27.46 -13.32
CA VAL A 52 -4.02 -26.66 -13.87
C VAL A 52 -4.24 -25.17 -13.60
N LEU A 53 -5.47 -24.68 -13.69
CA LEU A 53 -5.76 -23.27 -13.39
C LEU A 53 -5.58 -22.95 -11.90
N MET A 54 -5.97 -23.87 -11.03
CA MET A 54 -5.73 -23.76 -9.58
C MET A 54 -4.23 -23.76 -9.27
N ILE A 55 -3.47 -24.73 -9.76
CA ILE A 55 -2.00 -24.81 -9.58
C ILE A 55 -1.32 -23.55 -10.12
N ALA A 56 -1.74 -23.02 -11.29
CA ALA A 56 -1.18 -21.79 -11.84
C ALA A 56 -1.46 -20.58 -10.94
N SER A 57 -2.67 -20.49 -10.37
CA SER A 57 -3.04 -19.42 -9.43
C SER A 57 -2.24 -19.48 -8.12
N GLU A 58 -2.03 -20.69 -7.62
CA GLU A 58 -1.28 -20.98 -6.40
C GLU A 58 0.22 -20.70 -6.61
N ALA A 59 0.77 -21.12 -7.75
CA ALA A 59 2.14 -20.86 -8.12
C ALA A 59 2.39 -19.35 -8.27
N PHE A 60 1.45 -18.61 -8.85
CA PHE A 60 1.53 -17.15 -8.93
C PHE A 60 1.51 -16.50 -7.54
N ALA A 61 0.65 -16.97 -6.63
CA ALA A 61 0.61 -16.48 -5.24
C ALA A 61 1.91 -16.79 -4.49
N ALA A 62 2.48 -17.99 -4.65
CA ALA A 62 3.77 -18.34 -4.05
C ALA A 62 4.91 -17.47 -4.62
N ALA A 63 4.91 -17.22 -5.93
CA ALA A 63 5.91 -16.38 -6.59
C ALA A 63 5.84 -14.93 -6.11
N SER A 64 4.65 -14.33 -6.09
CA SER A 64 4.46 -12.94 -5.67
C SER A 64 4.82 -12.73 -4.20
N LEU A 65 4.41 -13.64 -3.31
CA LEU A 65 4.75 -13.58 -1.88
C LEU A 65 6.26 -13.72 -1.67
N PHE A 66 6.92 -14.63 -2.38
CA PHE A 66 8.37 -14.79 -2.29
C PHE A 66 9.10 -13.49 -2.69
N ILE A 67 8.70 -12.88 -3.81
CA ILE A 67 9.31 -11.63 -4.27
C ILE A 67 9.13 -10.54 -3.22
N VAL A 68 7.91 -10.36 -2.70
CA VAL A 68 7.64 -9.30 -1.73
C VAL A 68 8.38 -9.50 -0.41
N PHE A 69 8.43 -10.73 0.13
CA PHE A 69 9.18 -10.97 1.36
C PHE A 69 10.69 -10.81 1.17
N SER A 70 11.22 -11.24 0.03
CA SER A 70 12.64 -11.07 -0.28
C SER A 70 13.01 -9.59 -0.44
N MET A 71 12.20 -8.83 -1.17
CA MET A 71 12.38 -7.39 -1.33
C MET A 71 12.22 -6.65 0.00
N TYR A 72 11.21 -6.98 0.79
CA TYR A 72 11.03 -6.43 2.13
C TYR A 72 12.26 -6.67 3.01
N GLY A 73 12.79 -7.90 3.01
CA GLY A 73 13.94 -8.27 3.82
C GLY A 73 15.22 -7.52 3.43
N ILE A 74 15.58 -7.51 2.13
CA ILE A 74 16.79 -6.79 1.71
C ILE A 74 16.66 -5.27 1.92
N MET A 75 15.47 -4.70 1.74
CA MET A 75 15.27 -3.27 1.98
C MET A 75 15.31 -2.93 3.46
N LYS A 76 14.78 -3.81 4.31
CA LYS A 76 14.90 -3.68 5.76
C LYS A 76 16.38 -3.68 6.15
N ASP A 77 17.13 -4.70 5.74
CA ASP A 77 18.53 -4.87 6.16
C ASP A 77 19.46 -3.77 5.62
N THR A 78 19.17 -3.23 4.44
CA THR A 78 20.01 -2.20 3.80
C THR A 78 19.70 -0.78 4.30
N TYR A 79 18.44 -0.50 4.66
CA TYR A 79 18.00 0.86 5.01
C TYR A 79 17.59 1.05 6.48
N GLU A 80 17.64 0.01 7.35
CA GLU A 80 17.30 0.14 8.79
C GLU A 80 18.16 1.18 9.53
N MET A 81 19.38 1.47 9.07
CA MET A 81 20.28 2.45 9.69
C MET A 81 19.95 3.91 9.38
N GLU A 82 19.18 4.19 8.31
CA GLU A 82 18.86 5.55 7.84
C GLU A 82 17.35 5.87 8.00
N SER A 83 16.54 4.94 8.54
CA SER A 83 15.07 4.98 8.41
C SER A 83 14.28 4.70 9.70
N SER A 84 14.86 4.92 10.87
CA SER A 84 14.13 4.82 12.15
C SER A 84 12.89 5.74 12.15
N ILE A 85 13.01 6.88 11.45
CA ILE A 85 12.18 8.07 11.63
C ILE A 85 11.45 8.49 10.34
N THR A 86 12.07 8.31 9.17
CA THR A 86 11.44 8.49 7.86
C THR A 86 10.34 7.46 7.66
N GLY A 87 9.08 7.89 7.69
CA GLY A 87 7.92 7.01 7.64
C GLY A 87 7.93 5.95 6.53
N ASP A 88 7.88 4.67 6.90
CA ASP A 88 7.86 3.45 6.07
C ASP A 88 8.92 3.34 4.94
N GLY A 89 9.48 4.39 4.34
CA GLY A 89 10.44 4.33 3.24
C GLY A 89 10.05 3.34 2.14
N LEU A 90 11.07 2.81 1.46
CA LEU A 90 10.88 1.78 0.45
C LEU A 90 10.55 0.40 1.05
N TYR A 91 11.08 0.07 2.23
CA TYR A 91 10.77 -1.22 2.89
C TYR A 91 9.28 -1.30 3.29
N GLY A 92 8.69 -0.20 3.71
CA GLY A 92 7.29 -0.04 4.08
C GLY A 92 6.35 -0.01 2.89
N LEU A 93 6.82 0.44 1.72
CA LEU A 93 6.15 0.15 0.44
C LEU A 93 5.98 -1.36 0.25
N PHE A 94 7.06 -2.15 0.35
CA PHE A 94 6.97 -3.62 0.23
C PHE A 94 6.17 -4.28 1.36
N ARG A 95 6.27 -3.78 2.59
CA ARG A 95 5.46 -4.26 3.72
C ARG A 95 3.97 -4.11 3.45
N SER A 96 3.56 -2.90 3.06
CA SER A 96 2.15 -2.59 2.79
C SER A 96 1.62 -3.35 1.58
N LEU A 97 2.45 -3.48 0.54
CA LEU A 97 2.17 -4.33 -0.61
C LEU A 97 1.95 -5.78 -0.18
N GLY A 98 2.81 -6.32 0.67
CA GLY A 98 2.70 -7.69 1.17
C GLY A 98 1.36 -7.94 1.85
N LEU A 99 0.92 -7.01 2.71
CA LEU A 99 -0.38 -7.11 3.36
C LEU A 99 -1.55 -7.09 2.37
N ILE A 100 -1.52 -6.17 1.40
CA ILE A 100 -2.57 -6.06 0.36
C ILE A 100 -2.60 -7.32 -0.51
N LEU A 101 -1.44 -7.81 -0.95
CA LEU A 101 -1.35 -9.01 -1.78
C LEU A 101 -1.76 -10.27 -1.03
N ILE A 102 -1.41 -10.42 0.25
CA ILE A 102 -1.89 -11.54 1.06
C ILE A 102 -3.42 -11.55 1.10
N LEU A 103 -4.05 -10.40 1.31
CA LEU A 103 -5.51 -10.29 1.32
C LEU A 103 -6.11 -10.61 -0.06
N LEU A 104 -5.57 -10.03 -1.14
CA LEU A 104 -6.06 -10.28 -2.51
C LEU A 104 -5.87 -11.74 -2.92
N HIS A 105 -4.72 -12.33 -2.62
CA HIS A 105 -4.48 -13.74 -2.86
C HIS A 105 -5.38 -14.61 -2.00
N LEU A 106 -5.65 -14.27 -0.74
CA LEU A 106 -6.57 -15.04 0.09
C LEU A 106 -7.96 -15.09 -0.55
N VAL A 107 -8.51 -13.95 -0.97
CA VAL A 107 -9.81 -13.89 -1.64
C VAL A 107 -9.78 -14.62 -3.00
N MET A 108 -8.69 -14.52 -3.76
CA MET A 108 -8.56 -15.26 -5.01
C MET A 108 -8.51 -16.77 -4.76
N MET A 109 -7.72 -17.22 -3.79
CA MET A 109 -7.56 -18.63 -3.45
C MET A 109 -8.85 -19.20 -2.92
N THR A 110 -9.60 -18.48 -2.06
CA THR A 110 -10.90 -18.96 -1.58
C THR A 110 -11.87 -19.16 -2.74
N MET A 111 -11.89 -18.21 -3.68
CA MET A 111 -12.71 -18.29 -4.90
C MET A 111 -12.29 -19.42 -5.85
N MET A 112 -10.99 -19.69 -5.97
CA MET A 112 -10.45 -20.79 -6.79
C MET A 112 -10.74 -22.15 -6.16
N SER A 113 -10.49 -22.28 -4.85
CA SER A 113 -10.82 -23.47 -4.07
C SER A 113 -12.32 -23.75 -4.10
N ALA A 114 -13.17 -22.74 -3.95
CA ALA A 114 -14.62 -22.90 -4.05
C ALA A 114 -15.04 -23.50 -5.40
N TRP A 115 -14.49 -22.96 -6.49
CA TRP A 115 -14.78 -23.45 -7.84
C TRP A 115 -14.27 -24.87 -8.06
N TYR A 116 -13.05 -25.17 -7.63
CA TYR A 116 -12.47 -26.50 -7.73
C TYR A 116 -13.22 -27.54 -6.88
N ILE A 117 -13.57 -27.21 -5.63
CA ILE A 117 -14.39 -28.05 -4.76
C ILE A 117 -15.74 -28.33 -5.42
N LYS A 118 -16.38 -27.31 -6.01
CA LYS A 118 -17.64 -27.48 -6.72
C LYS A 118 -17.54 -28.46 -7.89
N GLU A 119 -16.45 -28.40 -8.67
CA GLU A 119 -16.23 -29.34 -9.77
C GLU A 119 -15.92 -30.75 -9.27
N ALA A 120 -15.10 -30.87 -8.22
CA ALA A 120 -14.84 -32.15 -7.56
C ALA A 120 -16.12 -32.75 -6.95
N LYS A 121 -17.02 -31.91 -6.41
CA LYS A 121 -18.31 -32.33 -5.82
C LYS A 121 -19.17 -33.05 -6.84
N LYS A 122 -19.23 -32.60 -8.11
CA LYS A 122 -20.02 -33.29 -9.16
C LYS A 122 -19.59 -34.75 -9.34
N ASP A 123 -18.29 -34.97 -9.31
CA ASP A 123 -17.65 -36.27 -9.49
C ASP A 123 -17.81 -37.15 -8.24
N PHE A 124 -17.56 -36.60 -7.04
CA PHE A 124 -17.71 -37.34 -5.79
C PHE A 124 -19.17 -37.63 -5.41
N ARG A 125 -20.13 -36.81 -5.85
CA ARG A 125 -21.58 -37.01 -5.60
C ARG A 125 -22.06 -38.37 -6.06
N LEU A 126 -21.62 -38.81 -7.24
CA LEU A 126 -21.93 -40.15 -7.76
C LEU A 126 -21.38 -41.26 -6.84
N LEU A 127 -20.15 -41.09 -6.36
CA LEU A 127 -19.51 -42.05 -5.45
C LEU A 127 -20.22 -42.13 -4.09
N VAL A 128 -20.67 -40.99 -3.56
CA VAL A 128 -21.47 -40.93 -2.33
C VAL A 128 -22.83 -41.61 -2.53
N ILE A 129 -23.51 -41.40 -3.66
CA ILE A 129 -24.76 -42.09 -4.01
C ILE A 129 -24.54 -43.61 -4.06
N LEU A 130 -23.41 -44.06 -4.61
CA LEU A 130 -23.03 -45.48 -4.70
C LEU A 130 -22.58 -46.08 -3.35
N GLY A 131 -22.60 -45.30 -2.26
CA GLY A 131 -22.33 -45.80 -0.90
C GLY A 131 -20.86 -45.76 -0.48
N ILE A 132 -20.00 -44.96 -1.11
CA ILE A 132 -18.60 -44.80 -0.67
C ILE A 132 -18.52 -44.04 0.65
N ARG A 133 -17.57 -44.44 1.50
CA ARG A 133 -17.32 -43.83 2.81
C ARG A 133 -16.95 -42.35 2.64
N ARG A 134 -17.65 -41.48 3.37
CA ARG A 134 -17.37 -40.03 3.42
C ARG A 134 -15.90 -39.72 3.76
N ARG A 135 -15.32 -40.45 4.71
CA ARG A 135 -13.90 -40.31 5.09
C ARG A 135 -12.97 -40.55 3.90
N THR A 136 -13.30 -41.49 3.01
CA THR A 136 -12.50 -41.78 1.82
C THR A 136 -12.62 -40.65 0.79
N VAL A 137 -13.81 -40.08 0.60
CA VAL A 137 -14.01 -38.90 -0.26
C VAL A 137 -13.17 -37.72 0.24
N TYR A 138 -13.27 -37.38 1.53
CA TYR A 138 -12.51 -36.27 2.12
C TYR A 138 -11.00 -36.48 2.01
N MET A 139 -10.50 -37.68 2.34
CA MET A 139 -9.06 -37.98 2.25
C MET A 139 -8.55 -37.94 0.81
N GLN A 140 -9.34 -38.43 -0.14
CA GLN A 140 -8.96 -38.40 -1.55
C GLN A 140 -8.89 -36.96 -2.07
N PHE A 141 -9.87 -36.13 -1.74
CA PHE A 141 -9.86 -34.70 -2.09
C PHE A 141 -8.66 -33.99 -1.45
N LEU A 142 -8.41 -34.19 -0.15
CA LEU A 142 -7.28 -33.55 0.54
C LEU A 142 -5.95 -33.95 -0.07
N LEU A 143 -5.78 -35.23 -0.45
CA LEU A 143 -4.57 -35.69 -1.13
C LEU A 143 -4.40 -35.00 -2.49
N GLU A 144 -5.46 -34.88 -3.27
CA GLU A 144 -5.46 -34.18 -4.56
C GLU A 144 -5.11 -32.68 -4.41
N PHE A 145 -5.78 -32.01 -3.46
CA PHE A 145 -5.58 -30.60 -3.13
C PHE A 145 -4.14 -30.32 -2.70
N TRP A 146 -3.64 -31.02 -1.68
CA TRP A 146 -2.30 -30.79 -1.14
C TRP A 146 -1.19 -31.21 -2.10
N THR A 147 -1.43 -32.22 -2.94
CA THR A 147 -0.47 -32.54 -4.02
C THR A 147 -0.38 -31.39 -5.02
N GLY A 148 -1.51 -30.78 -5.38
CA GLY A 148 -1.56 -29.58 -6.21
C GLY A 148 -0.77 -28.42 -5.58
N VAL A 149 -1.02 -28.15 -4.31
CA VAL A 149 -0.32 -27.11 -3.52
C VAL A 149 1.18 -27.32 -3.50
N LEU A 150 1.66 -28.56 -3.30
CA LEU A 150 3.10 -28.86 -3.30
C LEU A 150 3.73 -28.66 -4.67
N VAL A 151 3.04 -29.07 -5.75
CA VAL A 151 3.49 -28.82 -7.12
C VAL A 151 3.55 -27.32 -7.40
N ALA A 152 2.52 -26.57 -6.98
CA ALA A 152 2.46 -25.13 -7.11
C ALA A 152 3.58 -24.43 -6.33
N ALA A 153 3.91 -24.90 -5.13
CA ALA A 153 5.01 -24.37 -4.33
C ALA A 153 6.36 -24.50 -5.06
N VAL A 154 6.66 -25.65 -5.67
CA VAL A 154 7.92 -25.85 -6.40
C VAL A 154 8.05 -24.87 -7.57
N PHE A 155 7.03 -24.78 -8.42
CA PHE A 155 7.07 -23.87 -9.58
C PHE A 155 7.00 -22.40 -9.16
N GLY A 156 6.15 -22.09 -8.19
CA GLY A 156 5.92 -20.74 -7.70
C GLY A 156 7.13 -20.15 -6.98
N LEU A 157 7.74 -20.90 -6.05
CA LEU A 157 8.96 -20.45 -5.36
C LEU A 157 10.15 -20.35 -6.32
N GLY A 158 10.27 -21.27 -7.29
CA GLY A 158 11.30 -21.18 -8.34
C GLY A 158 11.14 -19.93 -9.21
N ALA A 159 9.92 -19.65 -9.68
CA ALA A 159 9.61 -18.44 -10.44
C ALA A 159 9.78 -17.17 -9.59
N GLY A 160 9.40 -17.22 -8.31
CA GLY A 160 9.58 -16.15 -7.34
C GLY A 160 11.06 -15.83 -7.12
N ALA A 161 11.91 -16.84 -6.97
CA ALA A 161 13.36 -16.66 -6.83
C ALA A 161 13.99 -16.01 -8.07
N ALA A 162 13.59 -16.44 -9.27
CA ALA A 162 14.02 -15.82 -10.52
C ALA A 162 13.55 -14.36 -10.61
N GLY A 163 12.28 -14.09 -10.28
CA GLY A 163 11.70 -12.74 -10.27
C GLY A 163 12.37 -11.81 -9.25
N ALA A 164 12.62 -12.31 -8.04
CA ALA A 164 13.31 -11.56 -6.99
C ALA A 164 14.76 -11.25 -7.37
N SER A 165 15.44 -12.19 -8.04
CA SER A 165 16.80 -12.00 -8.54
C SER A 165 16.86 -10.95 -9.65
N ALA A 166 15.91 -11.00 -10.60
CA ALA A 166 15.78 -9.99 -11.64
C ALA A 166 15.51 -8.60 -11.03
N MET A 167 14.63 -8.54 -10.04
CA MET A 167 14.31 -7.29 -9.35
C MET A 167 15.52 -6.74 -8.59
N ARG A 168 16.25 -7.58 -7.84
CA ARG A 168 17.51 -7.20 -7.18
C ARG A 168 18.52 -6.66 -8.18
N MET A 169 18.68 -7.32 -9.34
CA MET A 169 19.62 -6.90 -10.38
C MET A 169 19.27 -5.51 -10.94
N GLU A 170 17.98 -5.22 -11.14
CA GLU A 170 17.55 -3.88 -11.56
C GLU A 170 17.74 -2.84 -10.45
N LEU A 171 17.42 -3.17 -9.20
CA LEU A 171 17.64 -2.28 -8.06
C LEU A 171 19.13 -1.99 -7.84
N GLN A 172 20.01 -2.97 -8.08
CA GLN A 172 21.46 -2.80 -7.95
C GLN A 172 22.03 -1.69 -8.85
N LYS A 173 21.40 -1.41 -10.00
CA LYS A 173 21.81 -0.31 -10.89
C LYS A 173 21.59 1.06 -10.28
N GLY A 174 20.71 1.17 -9.30
CA GLY A 174 20.42 2.40 -8.56
C GLY A 174 21.23 2.57 -7.28
N ILE A 175 22.18 1.68 -6.97
CA ILE A 175 23.06 1.85 -5.80
C ILE A 175 24.42 2.45 -6.23
N PRO A 176 24.87 3.56 -5.61
CA PRO A 176 26.22 4.08 -5.79
C PRO A 176 27.29 3.38 -4.95
N GLY A 177 28.57 3.60 -5.28
CA GLY A 177 29.69 3.35 -4.35
C GLY A 177 30.07 1.87 -4.15
N GLY A 178 29.64 0.96 -5.02
CA GLY A 178 30.02 -0.46 -4.92
C GLY A 178 29.33 -1.25 -3.81
N ALA A 179 28.37 -0.65 -3.09
CA ALA A 179 27.52 -1.38 -2.16
C ALA A 179 26.65 -2.40 -2.91
N VAL A 180 26.53 -3.61 -2.37
CA VAL A 180 25.82 -4.72 -3.03
C VAL A 180 24.63 -5.13 -2.17
N PHE A 181 23.43 -5.19 -2.77
CA PHE A 181 22.26 -5.71 -2.07
C PHE A 181 22.50 -7.15 -1.59
N PRO A 182 22.02 -7.53 -0.39
CA PRO A 182 22.08 -8.92 0.07
C PRO A 182 21.45 -9.90 -0.93
N GLU A 183 21.86 -11.17 -0.87
CA GLU A 183 21.25 -12.21 -1.70
C GLU A 183 19.77 -12.40 -1.36
N VAL A 184 18.96 -12.57 -2.40
CA VAL A 184 17.51 -12.79 -2.29
C VAL A 184 17.13 -14.27 -2.33
N VAL A 185 18.05 -15.14 -2.76
CA VAL A 185 17.83 -16.58 -2.88
C VAL A 185 18.45 -17.29 -1.67
N THR A 186 17.90 -17.04 -0.49
CA THR A 186 18.39 -17.60 0.78
C THR A 186 17.42 -18.63 1.36
N GLY A 187 17.93 -19.59 2.13
CA GLY A 187 17.10 -20.60 2.80
C GLY A 187 16.01 -20.00 3.69
N ASN A 188 16.28 -18.85 4.33
CA ASN A 188 15.32 -18.13 5.16
C ASN A 188 14.14 -17.58 4.34
N TYR A 189 14.39 -16.94 3.19
CA TYR A 189 13.31 -16.42 2.34
C TYR A 189 12.49 -17.55 1.72
N PHE A 190 13.11 -18.68 1.35
CA PHE A 190 12.37 -19.88 0.93
C PHE A 190 11.48 -20.42 2.04
N LEU A 191 11.99 -20.51 3.28
CA LEU A 191 11.22 -21.00 4.41
C LEU A 191 10.03 -20.08 4.74
N ILE A 192 10.26 -18.77 4.84
CA ILE A 192 9.21 -17.79 5.12
C ILE A 192 8.17 -17.77 3.99
N GLY A 193 8.62 -17.77 2.73
CA GLY A 193 7.75 -17.84 1.57
C GLY A 193 6.89 -19.11 1.55
N LEU A 194 7.49 -20.27 1.81
CA LEU A 194 6.78 -21.56 1.87
C LEU A 194 5.75 -21.60 3.01
N ILE A 195 6.14 -21.22 4.24
CA ILE A 195 5.23 -21.20 5.39
C ILE A 195 4.05 -20.26 5.13
N SER A 196 4.33 -19.06 4.62
CA SER A 196 3.29 -18.06 4.33
C SER A 196 2.31 -18.56 3.27
N PHE A 197 2.81 -19.19 2.21
CA PHE A 197 2.00 -19.82 1.17
C PHE A 197 1.16 -20.98 1.72
N LEU A 198 1.72 -21.86 2.54
CA LEU A 198 0.97 -22.98 3.14
C LEU A 198 -0.12 -22.50 4.10
N ILE A 199 0.15 -21.46 4.89
CA ILE A 199 -0.86 -20.79 5.73
C ILE A 199 -1.99 -20.24 4.86
N LEU A 200 -1.64 -19.56 3.76
CA LEU A 200 -2.62 -19.01 2.82
C LEU A 200 -3.52 -20.12 2.23
N MET A 201 -2.96 -21.26 1.83
CA MET A 201 -3.72 -22.41 1.33
C MET A 201 -4.62 -23.02 2.41
N GLY A 202 -4.10 -23.17 3.63
CA GLY A 202 -4.87 -23.65 4.77
C GLY A 202 -6.07 -22.75 5.09
N LEU A 203 -5.87 -21.43 5.10
CA LEU A 203 -6.95 -20.45 5.28
C LEU A 203 -7.96 -20.50 4.13
N SER A 204 -7.50 -20.61 2.88
CA SER A 204 -8.37 -20.74 1.72
C SER A 204 -9.31 -21.94 1.81
N LEU A 205 -8.79 -23.09 2.26
CA LEU A 205 -9.59 -24.29 2.49
C LEU A 205 -10.52 -24.12 3.70
N ALA A 206 -10.07 -23.47 4.77
CA ALA A 206 -10.88 -23.20 5.97
C ALA A 206 -12.10 -22.32 5.67
N PHE A 207 -11.95 -21.25 4.88
CA PHE A 207 -13.10 -20.44 4.42
C PHE A 207 -14.07 -21.22 3.53
N ASN A 208 -13.61 -22.31 2.90
CA ASN A 208 -14.42 -23.21 2.09
C ASN A 208 -14.89 -24.46 2.84
N GLN A 209 -14.89 -24.44 4.18
CA GLN A 209 -15.25 -25.61 4.98
C GLN A 209 -16.65 -26.17 4.67
N GLU A 210 -17.64 -25.31 4.40
CA GLU A 210 -19.00 -25.74 4.07
C GLU A 210 -19.02 -26.52 2.75
N ASN A 211 -18.46 -25.91 1.69
CA ASN A 211 -18.27 -26.56 0.39
C ASN A 211 -17.50 -27.88 0.51
N PHE A 212 -16.48 -27.94 1.39
CA PHE A 212 -15.68 -29.14 1.62
C PHE A 212 -16.47 -30.24 2.35
N ILE A 213 -17.21 -29.91 3.40
CA ILE A 213 -18.04 -30.87 4.15
C ILE A 213 -19.09 -31.47 3.22
N ASP A 214 -19.69 -30.65 2.38
CA ASP A 214 -20.70 -31.02 1.40
C ASP A 214 -20.25 -32.09 0.41
N LEU A 215 -18.94 -32.21 0.10
CA LEU A 215 -18.40 -33.25 -0.79
C LEU A 215 -18.85 -34.66 -0.39
N GLY A 216 -18.94 -34.93 0.91
CA GLY A 216 -19.35 -36.23 1.46
C GLY A 216 -20.82 -36.32 1.82
N GLN A 217 -21.56 -35.22 1.77
CA GLN A 217 -22.96 -35.15 2.22
C GLN A 217 -23.96 -34.94 1.08
N SER A 218 -23.56 -34.29 0.00
CA SER A 218 -24.47 -33.96 -1.09
C SER A 218 -24.91 -35.22 -1.84
N VAL A 219 -26.22 -35.41 -1.89
CA VAL A 219 -26.89 -36.43 -2.72
C VAL A 219 -27.80 -35.76 -3.77
N ASP A 220 -28.11 -34.47 -3.57
CA ASP A 220 -28.99 -33.70 -4.45
C ASP A 220 -28.30 -33.36 -5.77
N ARG A 221 -28.90 -33.77 -6.89
CA ARG A 221 -28.40 -33.49 -8.25
C ARG A 221 -28.80 -32.11 -8.76
N ASN A 222 -29.77 -31.45 -8.14
CA ASN A 222 -30.35 -30.17 -8.59
C ASN A 222 -29.82 -28.95 -7.83
N GLU A 223 -28.92 -29.14 -6.87
CA GLU A 223 -28.31 -28.09 -6.05
C GLU A 223 -27.68 -26.96 -6.91
N ASP A 224 -27.10 -27.33 -8.06
CA ASP A 224 -26.46 -26.39 -9.00
C ASP A 224 -27.44 -25.51 -9.80
N VAL A 225 -28.74 -25.78 -9.71
CA VAL A 225 -29.82 -25.07 -10.44
C VAL A 225 -30.57 -24.08 -9.54
N GLN A 226 -30.29 -24.07 -8.23
CA GLN A 226 -30.94 -23.16 -7.29
C GLN A 226 -30.54 -21.71 -7.54
N LYS A 227 -31.54 -20.82 -7.49
CA LYS A 227 -31.36 -19.38 -7.67
C LYS A 227 -30.81 -18.77 -6.39
N GLU A 228 -29.71 -18.03 -6.50
CA GLU A 228 -29.14 -17.28 -5.39
C GLU A 228 -30.11 -16.20 -4.89
N GLU A 229 -30.05 -15.91 -3.59
CA GLU A 229 -30.78 -14.80 -3.01
C GLU A 229 -30.30 -13.46 -3.58
N ARG A 230 -31.19 -12.45 -3.51
CA ARG A 230 -30.91 -11.11 -4.04
C ARG A 230 -31.29 -10.07 -3.03
N LEU A 231 -30.48 -9.01 -2.93
CA LEU A 231 -30.83 -7.79 -2.23
C LEU A 231 -32.13 -7.17 -2.81
N ARG A 232 -33.23 -7.27 -2.05
CA ARG A 232 -34.55 -6.73 -2.43
C ARG A 232 -35.03 -5.59 -1.53
N LYS A 233 -34.62 -5.59 -0.26
CA LYS A 233 -35.01 -4.60 0.76
C LYS A 233 -33.85 -3.65 1.05
N GLY A 234 -34.15 -2.42 1.46
CA GLY A 234 -33.13 -1.46 1.90
C GLY A 234 -32.18 -0.93 0.80
N ILE A 235 -32.47 -1.12 -0.48
CA ILE A 235 -31.57 -0.72 -1.59
C ILE A 235 -31.12 0.75 -1.50
N SER A 236 -32.03 1.67 -1.13
CA SER A 236 -31.70 3.09 -0.93
C SER A 236 -30.72 3.32 0.21
N LEU A 237 -30.81 2.55 1.31
CA LEU A 237 -29.88 2.63 2.44
C LEU A 237 -28.48 2.14 2.04
N TRP A 238 -28.38 1.07 1.25
CA TRP A 238 -27.10 0.58 0.72
C TRP A 238 -26.42 1.63 -0.15
N ILE A 239 -27.16 2.24 -1.09
CA ILE A 239 -26.62 3.30 -1.94
C ILE A 239 -26.26 4.54 -1.11
N ALA A 240 -27.13 4.99 -0.22
CA ALA A 240 -26.87 6.15 0.63
C ALA A 240 -25.65 5.95 1.54
N GLY A 241 -25.52 4.77 2.16
CA GLY A 241 -24.35 4.40 2.95
C GLY A 241 -23.08 4.36 2.11
N GLY A 242 -23.14 3.81 0.90
CA GLY A 242 -22.02 3.82 -0.04
C GLY A 242 -21.57 5.23 -0.44
N VAL A 243 -22.51 6.12 -0.78
CA VAL A 243 -22.22 7.52 -1.09
C VAL A 243 -21.64 8.26 0.12
N PHE A 244 -22.20 8.04 1.32
CA PHE A 244 -21.71 8.64 2.56
C PHE A 244 -20.26 8.21 2.85
N LEU A 245 -19.94 6.93 2.76
CA LEU A 245 -18.58 6.42 2.97
C LEU A 245 -17.60 6.92 1.92
N ALA A 246 -18.01 7.03 0.65
CA ALA A 246 -17.18 7.60 -0.40
C ALA A 246 -16.90 9.09 -0.15
N ALA A 247 -17.92 9.87 0.23
CA ALA A 247 -17.77 11.28 0.58
C ALA A 247 -16.88 11.47 1.81
N LEU A 248 -17.02 10.61 2.82
CA LEU A 248 -16.16 10.60 4.01
C LEU A 248 -14.70 10.31 3.64
N ALA A 249 -14.47 9.31 2.77
CA ALA A 249 -13.13 8.98 2.30
C ALA A 249 -12.48 10.15 1.53
N VAL A 250 -13.23 10.80 0.63
CA VAL A 250 -12.77 11.99 -0.10
C VAL A 250 -12.51 13.16 0.85
N GLY A 251 -13.40 13.40 1.81
CA GLY A 251 -13.24 14.46 2.81
C GLY A 251 -11.98 14.27 3.65
N TRP A 252 -11.75 13.07 4.18
CA TRP A 252 -10.54 12.75 4.94
C TRP A 252 -9.27 12.83 4.09
N TYR A 253 -9.30 12.32 2.85
CA TYR A 253 -8.14 12.40 1.96
C TYR A 253 -7.81 13.84 1.54
N SER A 254 -8.81 14.73 1.53
CA SER A 254 -8.60 16.15 1.20
C SER A 254 -7.80 16.92 2.25
N VAL A 255 -7.73 16.38 3.48
CA VAL A 255 -6.92 16.88 4.58
C VAL A 255 -5.49 16.37 4.40
N ARG A 256 -4.52 17.28 4.33
CA ARG A 256 -3.15 16.95 3.89
C ARG A 256 -2.46 15.94 4.79
N GLU A 257 -2.71 15.98 6.09
CA GLU A 257 -2.17 15.05 7.09
C GLU A 257 -2.58 13.59 6.82
N TRP A 258 -3.71 13.43 6.15
CA TRP A 258 -4.33 12.15 5.85
C TRP A 258 -4.21 11.79 4.36
N ALA A 259 -3.80 12.74 3.52
CA ALA A 259 -3.57 12.51 2.10
C ALA A 259 -2.55 11.38 1.90
N GLU A 260 -2.81 10.52 0.93
CA GLU A 260 -2.00 9.33 0.64
C GLU A 260 -1.92 8.30 1.79
N SER A 261 -2.73 8.43 2.85
CA SER A 261 -2.87 7.41 3.88
C SER A 261 -3.61 6.18 3.37
N ARG A 262 -2.98 5.01 3.53
CA ARG A 262 -3.50 3.74 3.01
C ARG A 262 -4.81 3.32 3.67
N PHE A 263 -5.06 3.71 4.93
CA PHE A 263 -6.24 3.31 5.70
C PHE A 263 -7.55 3.88 5.13
N ILE A 264 -7.51 5.07 4.51
CA ILE A 264 -8.69 5.72 3.94
C ILE A 264 -9.29 4.90 2.80
N HIS A 265 -8.45 4.16 2.09
CA HIS A 265 -8.89 3.30 1.01
C HIS A 265 -9.75 2.12 1.50
N ILE A 266 -9.72 1.75 2.79
CA ILE A 266 -10.65 0.77 3.36
C ILE A 266 -12.09 1.28 3.25
N LEU A 267 -12.33 2.55 3.61
CA LEU A 267 -13.65 3.19 3.46
C LEU A 267 -14.10 3.19 1.99
N THR A 268 -13.16 3.43 1.07
CA THR A 268 -13.46 3.42 -0.37
C THR A 268 -13.83 2.02 -0.86
N VAL A 269 -13.12 0.98 -0.42
CA VAL A 269 -13.43 -0.42 -0.76
C VAL A 269 -14.81 -0.83 -0.23
N VAL A 270 -15.15 -0.46 1.01
CA VAL A 270 -16.50 -0.71 1.56
C VAL A 270 -17.57 0.07 0.79
N ALA A 271 -17.31 1.34 0.47
CA ALA A 271 -18.21 2.14 -0.35
C ALA A 271 -18.46 1.51 -1.73
N MET A 272 -17.41 1.02 -2.39
CA MET A 272 -17.51 0.31 -3.66
C MET A 272 -18.37 -0.94 -3.57
N PHE A 273 -18.23 -1.74 -2.51
CA PHE A 273 -19.08 -2.92 -2.31
C PHE A 273 -20.56 -2.54 -2.20
N LEU A 274 -20.87 -1.53 -1.36
CA LEU A 274 -22.24 -1.07 -1.15
C LEU A 274 -22.86 -0.47 -2.42
N LEU A 275 -22.10 0.34 -3.15
CA LEU A 275 -22.53 0.97 -4.40
C LEU A 275 -22.72 -0.05 -5.53
N LEU A 276 -21.81 -1.02 -5.66
CA LEU A 276 -21.94 -2.09 -6.66
C LEU A 276 -23.14 -2.98 -6.36
N SER A 277 -23.28 -3.44 -5.12
CA SER A 277 -24.38 -4.31 -4.68
C SER A 277 -25.74 -3.60 -4.75
N GLY A 278 -25.84 -2.39 -4.18
CA GLY A 278 -27.05 -1.58 -4.19
C GLY A 278 -27.42 -1.07 -5.58
N GLY A 279 -26.43 -0.62 -6.36
CA GLY A 279 -26.63 -0.10 -7.71
C GLY A 279 -27.10 -1.17 -8.70
N THR A 280 -26.52 -2.37 -8.65
CA THR A 280 -26.96 -3.51 -9.48
C THR A 280 -28.34 -4.02 -9.07
N ALA A 281 -28.65 -4.06 -7.77
CA ALA A 281 -29.98 -4.40 -7.26
C ALA A 281 -31.04 -3.38 -7.71
N LEU A 282 -30.73 -2.07 -7.63
CA LEU A 282 -31.61 -1.00 -8.12
C LEU A 282 -31.83 -1.11 -9.62
N TRP A 283 -30.75 -1.33 -10.37
CA TRP A 283 -30.79 -1.49 -11.82
C TRP A 283 -31.71 -2.64 -12.26
N MET A 284 -31.69 -3.77 -11.53
CA MET A 284 -32.62 -4.87 -11.76
C MET A 284 -34.06 -4.50 -11.37
N ARG A 285 -34.28 -3.89 -10.19
CA ARG A 285 -35.62 -3.52 -9.70
C ARG A 285 -36.34 -2.53 -10.64
N ILE A 286 -35.63 -1.54 -11.16
CA ILE A 286 -36.19 -0.58 -12.13
C ILE A 286 -36.64 -1.28 -13.41
N ARG A 287 -35.93 -2.34 -13.81
CA ARG A 287 -36.18 -3.05 -15.07
C ARG A 287 -37.26 -4.11 -14.96
N GLU A 288 -37.50 -4.65 -13.78
CA GLU A 288 -38.66 -5.51 -13.48
C GLU A 288 -39.99 -4.74 -13.55
N ARG A 289 -39.99 -3.43 -13.26
CA ARG A 289 -41.20 -2.59 -13.26
C ARG A 289 -41.62 -2.05 -14.63
N LYS A 290 -40.74 -2.10 -15.64
CA LYS A 290 -41.04 -1.60 -16.99
C LYS A 290 -41.28 -2.81 -17.90
N HIS A 291 -42.10 -2.67 -18.96
CA HIS A 291 -42.19 -3.60 -20.12
C HIS A 291 -40.84 -3.84 -20.85
N ARG A 292 -39.71 -3.35 -20.30
CA ARG A 292 -38.33 -3.60 -20.72
C ARG A 292 -37.70 -4.85 -20.09
N TYR A 293 -38.44 -5.62 -19.29
CA TYR A 293 -37.99 -6.93 -18.79
C TYR A 293 -37.74 -7.90 -19.97
N ASP A 294 -38.69 -7.97 -20.91
CA ASP A 294 -38.67 -8.94 -22.01
C ASP A 294 -37.57 -8.65 -23.05
N THR A 295 -37.29 -7.37 -23.31
CA THR A 295 -36.36 -6.93 -24.38
C THR A 295 -34.87 -7.08 -24.04
N GLY A 296 -34.51 -7.56 -22.83
CA GLY A 296 -33.12 -7.68 -22.41
C GLY A 296 -32.80 -8.82 -21.43
N LEU A 297 -33.75 -9.73 -21.19
CA LEU A 297 -33.63 -10.83 -20.22
C LEU A 297 -32.40 -11.69 -20.51
N LEU A 298 -32.25 -12.15 -21.75
CA LEU A 298 -31.15 -13.03 -22.17
C LEU A 298 -29.77 -12.42 -21.91
N LYS A 299 -29.58 -11.12 -22.19
CA LYS A 299 -28.30 -10.45 -21.96
C LYS A 299 -27.93 -10.35 -20.47
N ARG A 300 -28.91 -10.41 -19.57
CA ARG A 300 -28.74 -10.10 -18.13
C ARG A 300 -29.02 -11.30 -17.22
N ASN A 301 -29.33 -12.45 -17.81
CA ASN A 301 -29.69 -13.70 -17.15
C ASN A 301 -28.73 -14.07 -16.01
N LEU A 302 -27.45 -13.76 -16.18
CA LEU A 302 -26.38 -13.98 -15.21
C LEU A 302 -26.72 -13.47 -13.80
N PHE A 303 -27.26 -12.25 -13.68
CA PHE A 303 -27.60 -11.62 -12.38
C PHE A 303 -28.95 -12.07 -11.83
N TYR A 304 -29.79 -12.72 -12.65
CA TYR A 304 -31.09 -13.23 -12.20
C TYR A 304 -30.99 -14.58 -11.50
N HIS A 305 -29.98 -15.39 -11.83
CA HIS A 305 -29.75 -16.71 -11.25
C HIS A 305 -28.62 -16.73 -10.23
N LYS A 306 -27.54 -15.96 -10.46
CA LYS A 306 -26.35 -15.92 -9.60
C LYS A 306 -26.03 -14.49 -9.20
N PHE A 307 -26.86 -13.88 -8.36
CA PHE A 307 -26.65 -12.48 -8.01
C PHE A 307 -25.36 -12.29 -7.19
N GLU A 308 -25.26 -12.97 -6.05
CA GLU A 308 -24.17 -12.78 -5.08
C GLU A 308 -22.82 -13.15 -5.70
N SER A 309 -22.72 -14.32 -6.34
CA SER A 309 -21.47 -14.77 -6.94
C SER A 309 -20.95 -13.82 -8.02
N ASN A 310 -21.84 -13.20 -8.81
CA ASN A 310 -21.43 -12.22 -9.81
C ASN A 310 -21.04 -10.87 -9.20
N ILE A 311 -21.72 -10.45 -8.13
CA ILE A 311 -21.37 -9.22 -7.41
C ILE A 311 -20.02 -9.34 -6.73
N GLU A 312 -19.73 -10.46 -6.07
CA GLU A 312 -18.42 -10.72 -5.48
C GLU A 312 -17.29 -10.67 -6.51
N ARG A 313 -17.49 -11.29 -7.69
CA ARG A 313 -16.50 -11.29 -8.77
C ARG A 313 -16.29 -9.90 -9.37
N LEU A 314 -17.38 -9.14 -9.59
CA LEU A 314 -17.30 -7.75 -10.02
C LEU A 314 -16.61 -6.87 -8.99
N PHE A 315 -16.93 -7.07 -7.71
CA PHE A 315 -16.36 -6.33 -6.61
C PHE A 315 -14.85 -6.56 -6.51
N LEU A 316 -14.39 -7.82 -6.52
CA LEU A 316 -12.96 -8.12 -6.48
C LEU A 316 -12.22 -7.50 -7.68
N LEU A 317 -12.76 -7.61 -8.89
CA LEU A 317 -12.18 -6.96 -10.07
C LEU A 317 -12.15 -5.44 -9.89
N ALA A 318 -13.23 -4.83 -9.39
CA ALA A 318 -13.29 -3.40 -9.13
C ALA A 318 -12.25 -2.95 -8.09
N VAL A 319 -12.06 -3.71 -7.01
CA VAL A 319 -11.04 -3.44 -5.99
C VAL A 319 -9.64 -3.49 -6.60
N ILE A 320 -9.32 -4.49 -7.42
CA ILE A 320 -8.01 -4.57 -8.10
C ILE A 320 -7.79 -3.35 -9.00
N GLN A 321 -8.80 -2.95 -9.76
CA GLN A 321 -8.74 -1.76 -10.62
C GLN A 321 -8.55 -0.48 -9.82
N PHE A 322 -9.24 -0.35 -8.69
CA PHE A 322 -9.13 0.80 -7.80
C PHE A 322 -7.75 0.86 -7.12
N LEU A 323 -7.24 -0.26 -6.61
CA LEU A 323 -5.90 -0.32 -6.03
C LEU A 323 -4.84 0.08 -7.07
N ALA A 324 -4.93 -0.44 -8.29
CA ALA A 324 -3.99 -0.09 -9.34
C ALA A 324 -4.09 1.39 -9.73
N LEU A 325 -5.29 1.85 -10.13
CA LEU A 325 -5.46 3.17 -10.75
C LEU A 325 -5.63 4.30 -9.75
N GLY A 326 -6.16 4.03 -8.56
CA GLY A 326 -6.44 5.03 -7.54
C GLY A 326 -5.50 5.06 -6.35
N MET A 327 -4.76 3.98 -6.06
CA MET A 327 -3.77 3.97 -4.97
C MET A 327 -2.34 4.02 -5.52
N PHE A 328 -1.98 3.19 -6.50
CA PHE A 328 -0.57 3.05 -6.93
C PHE A 328 -0.19 3.83 -8.18
N ALA A 329 -1.14 4.19 -9.05
CA ALA A 329 -0.83 4.94 -10.26
C ALA A 329 -0.37 6.38 -9.98
N ALA A 330 -0.90 7.04 -8.94
CA ALA A 330 -0.49 8.40 -8.59
C ALA A 330 0.96 8.47 -8.05
N PRO A 331 1.38 7.66 -7.06
CA PRO A 331 2.79 7.57 -6.68
C PRO A 331 3.73 7.21 -7.84
N MET A 332 3.31 6.29 -8.71
CA MET A 332 4.07 5.94 -9.92
C MET A 332 4.23 7.14 -10.86
N ALA A 333 3.14 7.88 -11.13
CA ALA A 333 3.17 9.06 -11.98
C ALA A 333 4.08 10.15 -11.39
N GLY A 334 3.99 10.39 -10.06
CA GLY A 334 4.85 11.33 -9.35
C GLY A 334 6.34 10.99 -9.46
N ALA A 335 6.70 9.71 -9.32
CA ALA A 335 8.07 9.23 -9.48
C ALA A 335 8.60 9.24 -10.92
N CYS A 336 7.72 9.39 -11.92
CA CYS A 336 8.09 9.52 -13.33
C CYS A 336 8.29 10.98 -13.78
N ILE A 337 7.88 11.96 -12.98
CA ILE A 337 8.07 13.38 -13.33
C ILE A 337 9.58 13.68 -13.41
N PRO A 338 10.09 14.22 -14.52
CA PRO A 338 11.49 14.62 -14.64
C PRO A 338 11.83 15.71 -13.63
N GLN A 339 12.93 15.53 -12.90
CA GLN A 339 13.37 16.46 -11.87
C GLN A 339 14.81 16.88 -12.13
N LYS A 340 15.12 18.16 -11.88
CA LYS A 340 16.50 18.67 -11.91
C LYS A 340 17.11 18.53 -10.52
N ILE A 341 17.47 17.31 -10.14
CA ILE A 341 17.95 16.99 -8.77
C ILE A 341 19.16 17.83 -8.37
N PRO A 342 20.19 18.07 -9.20
CA PRO A 342 21.31 18.93 -8.82
C PRO A 342 20.89 20.37 -8.46
N SER A 343 19.81 20.89 -9.07
CA SER A 343 19.31 22.24 -8.75
C SER A 343 18.57 22.33 -7.42
N MET A 344 18.25 21.18 -6.80
CA MET A 344 17.65 21.14 -5.47
C MET A 344 18.68 21.37 -4.36
N TYR A 345 19.97 21.18 -4.67
CA TYR A 345 21.09 21.31 -3.73
C TYR A 345 21.98 22.48 -4.18
N PRO A 346 21.66 23.72 -3.76
CA PRO A 346 22.36 24.92 -4.24
C PRO A 346 23.77 25.08 -3.64
N TYR A 347 24.04 24.47 -2.49
CA TYR A 347 25.33 24.50 -1.81
C TYR A 347 26.01 23.14 -1.92
N ASP A 348 27.34 23.12 -1.98
CA ASP A 348 28.11 21.87 -2.11
C ASP A 348 28.25 21.17 -0.75
N ILE A 349 28.35 21.95 0.32
CA ILE A 349 28.26 21.47 1.71
C ILE A 349 27.34 22.40 2.51
N VAL A 350 26.44 21.82 3.32
CA VAL A 350 25.59 22.55 4.27
C VAL A 350 25.86 22.01 5.67
N VAL A 351 26.25 22.88 6.60
CA VAL A 351 26.53 22.55 8.00
C VAL A 351 25.53 23.26 8.92
N THR A 352 24.97 22.56 9.89
CA THR A 352 24.25 23.18 11.01
C THR A 352 25.22 23.39 12.16
N ALA A 353 25.64 24.63 12.38
CA ALA A 353 26.74 24.98 13.26
C ALA A 353 26.28 25.71 14.53
N TYR A 354 26.97 25.43 15.63
CA TYR A 354 26.95 26.27 16.82
C TYR A 354 27.94 27.43 16.66
N GLU A 355 27.65 28.55 17.31
CA GLU A 355 28.50 29.74 17.24
C GLU A 355 29.98 29.50 17.60
N PRO A 356 30.34 28.69 18.62
CA PRO A 356 31.75 28.43 18.95
C PRO A 356 32.49 27.60 17.90
N GLU A 357 31.77 26.94 16.99
CA GLU A 357 32.35 26.12 15.92
C GLU A 357 32.72 26.97 14.70
N LEU A 358 32.20 28.20 14.59
CA LEU A 358 32.34 29.05 13.40
C LEU A 358 33.81 29.37 13.07
N GLU A 359 34.65 29.66 14.07
CA GLU A 359 36.07 29.99 13.83
C GLU A 359 36.81 28.82 13.15
N LYS A 360 36.53 27.58 13.57
CA LYS A 360 37.12 26.37 12.99
C LYS A 360 36.56 26.10 11.60
N LEU A 361 35.26 26.30 11.40
CA LEU A 361 34.60 26.16 10.09
C LEU A 361 35.11 27.19 9.07
N GLU A 362 35.31 28.44 9.49
CA GLU A 362 35.90 29.51 8.66
C GLU A 362 37.34 29.17 8.28
N ALA A 363 38.15 28.67 9.22
CA ALA A 363 39.52 28.24 8.92
C ALA A 363 39.58 27.06 7.92
N ILE A 364 38.62 26.14 7.98
CA ILE A 364 38.48 25.05 6.99
C ILE A 364 38.04 25.63 5.64
N ALA A 365 37.04 26.49 5.63
CA ALA A 365 36.55 27.13 4.42
C ALA A 365 37.67 27.92 3.70
N ASP A 366 38.48 28.68 4.43
CA ASP A 366 39.61 29.43 3.89
C ASP A 366 40.69 28.52 3.31
N ARG A 367 40.98 27.38 3.95
CA ARG A 367 41.94 26.38 3.45
C ARG A 367 41.58 25.86 2.06
N TYR A 368 40.28 25.70 1.78
CA TYR A 368 39.76 25.19 0.53
C TYR A 368 39.23 26.28 -0.41
N GLU A 369 39.50 27.56 -0.10
CA GLU A 369 39.02 28.72 -0.87
C GLU A 369 37.50 28.70 -1.10
N ALA A 370 36.76 28.21 -0.12
CA ALA A 370 35.31 28.03 -0.20
C ALA A 370 34.58 29.38 -0.17
N ARG A 371 33.59 29.55 -1.04
CA ARG A 371 32.65 30.66 -0.92
C ARG A 371 31.60 30.32 0.14
N VAL A 372 31.69 30.99 1.28
CA VAL A 372 30.78 30.78 2.41
C VAL A 372 29.59 31.75 2.37
N THR A 373 28.40 31.24 2.66
CA THR A 373 27.24 32.04 3.03
C THR A 373 26.68 31.54 4.36
N GLN A 374 26.58 32.43 5.35
CA GLN A 374 26.07 32.10 6.67
C GLN A 374 24.65 32.64 6.83
N TYR A 375 23.73 31.81 7.30
CA TYR A 375 22.35 32.22 7.59
C TYR A 375 22.01 31.95 9.06
N PRO A 376 21.43 32.93 9.77
CA PRO A 376 20.86 32.70 11.09
C PRO A 376 19.76 31.64 11.02
N MET A 377 19.79 30.67 11.92
CA MET A 377 18.74 29.66 12.04
C MET A 377 18.42 29.35 13.49
N LEU A 378 17.27 28.70 13.71
CA LEU A 378 16.92 28.08 14.98
C LEU A 378 16.35 26.70 14.74
N ARG A 379 16.62 25.75 15.62
CA ARG A 379 15.91 24.47 15.60
C ARG A 379 14.46 24.70 16.03
N MET A 380 13.51 24.07 15.34
CA MET A 380 12.10 24.09 15.71
C MET A 380 11.54 22.68 15.67
N THR A 381 10.98 22.23 16.78
CA THR A 381 10.60 20.83 16.98
C THR A 381 9.11 20.66 17.17
N SER A 382 8.51 19.69 16.48
CA SER A 382 7.11 19.27 16.63
C SER A 382 6.97 18.03 17.52
N ILE A 383 5.77 17.80 18.05
CA ILE A 383 5.48 16.67 18.94
C ILE A 383 5.81 15.33 18.25
N TYR A 384 5.50 15.22 16.95
CA TYR A 384 5.72 13.98 16.23
C TYR A 384 6.22 14.18 14.80
N GLY A 385 7.32 13.50 14.48
CA GLY A 385 8.04 13.61 13.20
C GLY A 385 7.84 12.45 12.24
N SER A 386 6.99 11.47 12.55
CA SER A 386 6.82 10.27 11.74
C SER A 386 5.36 9.97 11.41
N ASP A 387 5.12 9.36 10.26
CA ASP A 387 3.78 8.92 9.84
C ASP A 387 3.29 7.64 10.56
N LYS A 388 4.14 7.01 11.38
CA LYS A 388 3.84 5.75 12.07
C LYS A 388 2.75 5.98 13.12
N ILE A 389 1.62 5.28 13.00
CA ILE A 389 0.60 5.31 14.06
C ILE A 389 1.08 4.50 15.26
N LYS A 390 1.50 5.16 16.35
CA LYS A 390 1.87 4.46 17.60
C LYS A 390 0.61 4.10 18.41
N PRO A 391 0.35 2.81 18.70
CA PRO A 391 -0.80 2.40 19.49
C PRO A 391 -0.62 2.79 20.96
N TRP A 392 -1.54 3.59 21.48
CA TRP A 392 -1.60 3.95 22.90
C TRP A 392 -2.14 2.77 23.71
N ARG A 393 -1.26 2.06 24.45
CA ARG A 393 -1.66 0.93 25.32
C ARG A 393 -1.77 1.28 26.81
N ARG A 394 -1.41 2.50 27.21
CA ARG A 394 -1.37 2.95 28.61
C ARG A 394 -2.33 4.12 28.84
N THR A 395 -2.76 4.26 30.09
CA THR A 395 -3.60 5.37 30.59
C THR A 395 -2.92 6.73 30.53
N THR A 396 -1.58 6.77 30.57
CA THR A 396 -0.78 7.98 30.37
C THR A 396 -0.21 8.04 28.96
N ARG A 397 -0.23 9.24 28.34
CA ARG A 397 0.32 9.48 27.01
C ARG A 397 1.87 9.43 27.10
N PRO A 398 2.59 8.50 26.45
CA PRO A 398 4.04 8.57 26.33
C PRO A 398 4.51 9.73 25.43
N ILE A 399 5.75 10.15 25.65
CA ILE A 399 6.49 11.01 24.73
C ILE A 399 6.60 10.31 23.37
N GLN A 400 6.27 11.03 22.31
CA GLN A 400 6.31 10.50 20.96
C GLN A 400 7.73 10.62 20.40
N TRP A 401 8.16 9.55 19.75
CA TRP A 401 9.46 9.44 19.10
C TRP A 401 9.26 8.84 17.72
N PRO A 402 9.86 9.40 16.67
CA PRO A 402 10.64 10.65 16.67
C PRO A 402 9.81 11.91 16.89
N GLN A 403 10.42 12.94 17.46
CA GLN A 403 9.90 14.31 17.39
C GLN A 403 10.33 14.92 16.05
N GLY A 404 9.51 15.77 15.44
CA GLY A 404 9.82 16.30 14.11
C GLY A 404 10.76 17.48 14.20
N GLN A 405 11.90 17.45 13.51
CA GLN A 405 12.91 18.49 13.59
C GLN A 405 12.94 19.31 12.30
N GLN A 406 12.77 20.63 12.43
CA GLN A 406 12.69 21.59 11.33
C GLN A 406 13.63 22.78 11.61
N ILE A 407 13.84 23.64 10.61
CA ILE A 407 14.75 24.77 10.69
C ILE A 407 13.95 26.06 10.57
N ALA A 408 13.92 26.88 11.62
CA ALA A 408 13.31 28.20 11.58
C ALA A 408 14.30 29.25 11.06
N ILE A 409 13.82 30.14 10.19
CA ILE A 409 14.57 31.26 9.59
C ILE A 409 13.70 32.52 9.54
N SER A 410 14.34 33.68 9.39
CA SER A 410 13.64 34.96 9.20
C SER A 410 13.12 35.13 7.76
N GLU A 411 12.10 35.98 7.56
CA GLU A 411 11.58 36.31 6.23
C GLU A 411 12.68 36.92 5.34
N SER A 412 13.52 37.78 5.90
CA SER A 412 14.70 38.34 5.23
C SER A 412 15.67 37.25 4.73
N THR A 413 16.01 36.28 5.59
CA THR A 413 16.86 35.13 5.24
C THR A 413 16.22 34.31 4.12
N TYR A 414 14.92 34.06 4.21
CA TYR A 414 14.17 33.36 3.16
C TYR A 414 14.25 34.08 1.81
N GLN A 415 14.08 35.41 1.76
CA GLN A 415 14.23 36.16 0.49
C GLN A 415 15.66 36.11 -0.05
N GLN A 416 16.67 36.15 0.84
CA GLN A 416 18.07 36.01 0.43
C GLN A 416 18.34 34.64 -0.20
N MET A 417 17.87 33.55 0.43
CA MET A 417 18.00 32.20 -0.11
C MET A 417 17.28 32.06 -1.46
N ARG A 418 16.06 32.62 -1.61
CA ARG A 418 15.37 32.61 -2.91
C ARG A 418 16.17 33.33 -3.99
N LYS A 419 16.71 34.50 -3.67
CA LYS A 419 17.55 35.27 -4.60
C LYS A 419 18.82 34.50 -4.99
N PHE A 420 19.46 33.83 -4.04
CA PHE A 420 20.65 33.01 -4.29
C PHE A 420 20.37 31.87 -5.27
N VAL A 421 19.25 31.16 -5.09
CA VAL A 421 18.82 30.05 -5.97
C VAL A 421 18.21 30.55 -7.29
N GLY A 422 18.10 31.87 -7.50
CA GLY A 422 17.52 32.47 -8.70
C GLY A 422 15.99 32.35 -8.80
N LYS A 423 15.30 32.18 -7.68
CA LYS A 423 13.83 32.15 -7.60
C LYS A 423 13.29 33.57 -7.41
N GLU A 424 12.12 33.85 -7.99
CA GLU A 424 11.46 35.15 -7.82
C GLU A 424 11.11 35.40 -6.33
N PRO A 425 11.25 36.64 -5.83
CA PRO A 425 10.84 37.00 -4.47
C PRO A 425 9.36 36.69 -4.25
N LYS A 426 9.03 36.11 -3.10
CA LYS A 426 7.66 35.77 -2.74
C LYS A 426 7.29 36.48 -1.45
N LYS A 427 6.38 37.45 -1.53
CA LYS A 427 5.92 38.19 -0.35
C LYS A 427 4.99 37.31 0.49
N LEU A 428 5.35 37.06 1.75
CA LEU A 428 4.59 36.17 2.64
C LEU A 428 3.55 36.93 3.48
N SER A 429 3.81 38.21 3.79
CA SER A 429 2.90 39.08 4.56
C SER A 429 2.51 38.51 5.94
N LEU A 430 3.46 37.85 6.61
CA LEU A 430 3.27 37.22 7.92
C LEU A 430 3.02 38.26 9.02
N GLN A 431 2.18 37.93 10.01
CA GLN A 431 1.91 38.79 11.17
C GLN A 431 2.22 38.09 12.49
N GLY A 432 2.96 38.76 13.38
CA GLY A 432 3.26 38.25 14.72
C GLY A 432 3.98 36.89 14.69
N GLU A 433 3.34 35.87 15.27
CA GLU A 433 3.85 34.50 15.39
C GLU A 433 3.41 33.56 14.26
N GLU A 434 2.84 34.10 13.17
CA GLU A 434 2.48 33.30 12.01
C GLU A 434 3.70 32.69 11.31
N LEU A 435 3.52 31.48 10.79
CA LEU A 435 4.55 30.69 10.15
C LEU A 435 4.26 30.48 8.66
N HIS A 436 5.30 30.48 7.83
CA HIS A 436 5.24 29.90 6.47
C HIS A 436 6.12 28.66 6.39
N VAL A 437 5.60 27.57 5.83
CA VAL A 437 6.36 26.32 5.71
C VAL A 437 6.87 26.13 4.28
N VAL A 438 8.17 25.88 4.15
CA VAL A 438 8.84 25.57 2.89
C VAL A 438 9.35 24.15 2.95
N TYR A 439 8.63 23.24 2.28
CA TYR A 439 8.99 21.83 2.24
C TYR A 439 10.17 21.61 1.28
N GLN A 440 11.30 21.13 1.82
CA GLN A 440 12.54 20.84 1.12
C GLN A 440 12.49 19.43 0.52
N GLN A 441 11.66 19.22 -0.50
CA GLN A 441 11.34 17.88 -1.00
C GLN A 441 11.26 17.80 -2.52
N ASP A 442 11.53 16.62 -3.06
CA ASP A 442 11.33 16.30 -4.48
C ASP A 442 9.83 16.01 -4.80
N LEU A 443 9.50 15.92 -6.08
CA LEU A 443 8.12 15.76 -6.57
C LEU A 443 7.53 14.36 -6.31
N SER A 444 8.37 13.35 -6.09
CA SER A 444 7.95 11.97 -5.83
C SER A 444 7.51 11.75 -4.38
N VAL A 445 8.00 12.58 -3.45
CA VAL A 445 7.68 12.51 -2.02
C VAL A 445 6.18 12.64 -1.79
N LYS A 446 5.66 11.74 -0.95
CA LYS A 446 4.26 11.74 -0.52
C LYS A 446 3.92 13.01 0.25
N ALA A 447 2.66 13.42 0.17
CA ALA A 447 2.17 14.52 0.99
C ALA A 447 2.39 14.24 2.49
N HIS A 448 2.89 15.24 3.19
CA HIS A 448 3.11 15.19 4.64
C HIS A 448 2.99 16.58 5.27
N THR A 449 3.06 16.62 6.60
CA THR A 449 2.96 17.83 7.42
C THR A 449 4.16 17.91 8.37
N ILE A 450 4.44 19.11 8.91
CA ILE A 450 5.52 19.35 9.89
C ILE A 450 5.24 18.77 11.29
N ASP A 451 3.99 18.41 11.58
CA ASP A 451 3.57 17.77 12.84
C ASP A 451 2.60 16.63 12.54
N TRP A 452 3.06 15.39 12.73
CA TRP A 452 2.35 14.16 12.39
C TRP A 452 1.37 13.67 13.48
N ASP A 453 1.10 14.47 14.51
CA ASP A 453 0.06 14.16 15.49
C ASP A 453 -1.35 14.30 14.87
N THR A 454 -1.72 13.33 14.01
CA THR A 454 -2.92 13.37 13.15
C THR A 454 -4.24 13.31 13.92
N GLY A 455 -4.20 13.13 15.24
CA GLY A 455 -5.36 13.31 16.11
C GLY A 455 -5.79 14.77 16.29
N ARG A 456 -5.03 15.73 15.73
CA ARG A 456 -5.22 17.17 15.96
C ARG A 456 -5.19 17.97 14.66
N LEU A 457 -5.99 19.02 14.65
CA LEU A 457 -5.96 20.06 13.61
C LEU A 457 -4.94 21.16 13.94
N GLU A 458 -4.67 21.36 15.24
CA GLU A 458 -3.68 22.34 15.74
C GLU A 458 -2.25 21.81 15.55
N LYS A 459 -1.35 22.69 15.12
CA LYS A 459 0.08 22.39 14.94
C LYS A 459 0.84 22.83 16.17
N HIS A 460 1.62 21.92 16.75
CA HIS A 460 2.31 22.18 18.01
C HIS A 460 3.82 22.11 17.82
N LEU A 461 4.48 23.27 17.91
CA LEU A 461 5.92 23.36 17.70
C LEU A 461 6.57 24.28 18.72
N ARG A 462 7.75 23.86 19.19
CA ARG A 462 8.61 24.61 20.10
C ARG A 462 9.88 25.07 19.40
N PHE A 463 10.45 26.17 19.86
CA PHE A 463 11.84 26.47 19.54
C PHE A 463 12.76 25.55 20.34
N GLY A 464 13.85 25.15 19.70
CA GLY A 464 14.86 24.29 20.29
C GLY A 464 14.78 22.84 19.83
N GLN A 465 15.66 22.04 20.41
CA GLN A 465 15.83 20.62 20.09
C GLN A 465 14.73 19.74 20.71
N PRO A 466 14.60 18.47 20.28
CA PRO A 466 13.71 17.50 20.91
C PRO A 466 13.90 17.38 22.42
N LEU A 467 12.81 17.11 23.14
CA LEU A 467 12.83 16.95 24.60
C LEU A 467 12.82 15.46 24.96
N GLU A 468 13.83 15.01 25.71
CA GLU A 468 13.87 13.64 26.23
C GLU A 468 12.74 13.38 27.24
N TYR A 469 12.41 14.41 28.04
CA TYR A 469 11.36 14.37 29.04
C TYR A 469 10.52 15.66 29.03
N TYR A 470 9.19 15.50 29.03
CA TYR A 470 8.21 16.52 29.36
C TYR A 470 6.93 15.83 29.82
N ASN A 471 6.06 16.54 30.55
CA ASN A 471 4.75 15.99 30.94
C ASN A 471 3.82 15.95 29.71
N PRO A 472 3.45 14.76 29.19
CA PRO A 472 2.67 14.68 27.95
C PRO A 472 1.20 15.08 28.12
N ASP A 473 0.72 15.17 29.36
CA ASP A 473 -0.62 15.68 29.68
C ASP A 473 -0.68 17.22 29.61
N ASP A 474 0.45 17.90 29.87
CA ASP A 474 0.63 19.35 29.77
C ASP A 474 1.57 19.73 28.60
N PHE A 475 1.50 18.97 27.52
CA PHE A 475 2.37 19.17 26.36
C PHE A 475 2.22 20.57 25.74
N ARG A 476 1.08 21.25 25.91
CA ARG A 476 0.81 22.60 25.36
C ARG A 476 1.74 23.65 25.93
N ARG A 477 2.21 23.45 27.17
CA ARG A 477 3.21 24.31 27.80
C ARG A 477 4.57 24.25 27.10
N PHE A 478 4.93 23.07 26.60
CA PHE A 478 6.22 22.83 25.95
C PHE A 478 6.16 23.04 24.43
N PHE A 479 5.04 22.66 23.81
CA PHE A 479 4.76 22.78 22.38
C PHE A 479 3.52 23.66 22.18
N PRO A 480 3.68 24.99 22.11
CA PRO A 480 2.57 25.91 21.89
C PRO A 480 1.94 25.71 20.50
N VAL A 481 0.67 26.11 20.39
CA VAL A 481 -0.06 26.09 19.11
C VAL A 481 0.56 27.11 18.16
N ARG A 482 0.69 26.73 16.89
CA ARG A 482 1.22 27.57 15.82
C ARG A 482 0.21 27.74 14.69
N THR A 483 0.16 28.94 14.14
CA THR A 483 -0.69 29.28 12.99
C THR A 483 0.14 29.25 11.71
N ILE A 484 -0.19 28.35 10.79
CA ILE A 484 0.45 28.28 9.47
C ILE A 484 -0.32 29.19 8.51
N ALA A 485 0.28 30.30 8.12
CA ALA A 485 -0.30 31.27 7.18
C ALA A 485 -0.19 30.79 5.72
N GLY A 486 0.80 29.95 5.41
CA GLY A 486 0.90 29.33 4.09
C GLY A 486 1.96 28.24 4.02
N GLU A 487 1.94 27.51 2.92
CA GLU A 487 2.87 26.43 2.64
C GLU A 487 3.34 26.48 1.18
N GLU A 488 4.56 26.04 0.92
CA GLU A 488 5.07 25.81 -0.42
C GLU A 488 6.03 24.62 -0.49
N ARG A 489 6.22 24.07 -1.68
CA ARG A 489 7.30 23.13 -1.98
C ARG A 489 8.40 23.89 -2.71
N ALA A 490 9.59 23.95 -2.12
CA ALA A 490 10.76 24.54 -2.74
C ALA A 490 12.03 24.08 -2.04
N SER A 491 13.03 23.65 -2.81
CA SER A 491 14.38 23.44 -2.28
C SER A 491 15.14 24.77 -2.27
N LEU A 492 15.66 25.15 -1.10
CA LEU A 492 16.45 26.37 -0.85
C LEU A 492 17.78 26.06 -0.14
N THR A 493 17.82 24.98 0.65
CA THR A 493 19.03 24.47 1.31
C THR A 493 19.43 23.11 0.75
N GLY A 494 18.45 22.25 0.45
CA GLY A 494 18.66 20.88 0.00
C GLY A 494 17.55 19.98 0.51
N SER A 495 17.23 18.91 -0.23
CA SER A 495 16.24 17.93 0.23
C SER A 495 16.87 16.86 1.11
N PHE A 496 17.08 17.20 2.39
CA PHE A 496 17.61 16.25 3.36
C PHE A 496 16.50 15.34 3.91
N HIS A 497 16.82 14.11 4.30
CA HIS A 497 15.87 13.16 4.92
C HIS A 497 14.58 12.94 4.12
N GLN A 498 14.69 12.81 2.79
CA GLN A 498 13.52 12.63 1.91
C GLN A 498 12.51 13.79 2.01
N GLY A 499 12.97 14.95 2.50
CA GLY A 499 12.15 16.13 2.79
C GLY A 499 11.19 16.01 3.98
N MET A 500 11.30 14.95 4.79
CA MET A 500 10.44 14.73 5.96
C MET A 500 10.83 15.61 7.15
N GLN A 501 12.09 16.01 7.22
CA GLN A 501 12.69 16.86 8.26
C GLN A 501 13.61 17.91 7.63
N ASP A 502 14.12 18.82 8.45
CA ASP A 502 14.92 19.97 8.00
C ASP A 502 14.19 20.86 6.97
N ASN A 503 12.84 20.84 6.99
CA ASN A 503 12.05 21.81 6.26
C ASN A 503 12.23 23.20 6.88
N LEU A 504 12.07 24.26 6.06
CA LEU A 504 12.23 25.61 6.55
C LEU A 504 10.89 26.16 7.08
N ILE A 505 10.93 26.75 8.26
CA ILE A 505 9.83 27.49 8.87
C ILE A 505 10.20 28.97 8.86
N VAL A 506 9.56 29.74 8.01
CA VAL A 506 9.81 31.17 7.87
C VAL A 506 8.95 31.94 8.87
N LEU A 507 9.61 32.81 9.63
CA LEU A 507 9.01 33.66 10.65
C LEU A 507 9.10 35.13 10.25
N THR A 508 8.30 35.97 10.93
CA THR A 508 8.53 37.43 10.88
C THR A 508 9.93 37.75 11.41
N ASP A 509 10.59 38.75 10.81
CA ASP A 509 11.97 39.12 11.20
C ASP A 509 12.08 39.47 12.69
N SER A 510 11.09 40.18 13.24
CA SER A 510 11.04 40.54 14.67
C SER A 510 10.91 39.32 15.58
N TYR A 511 10.04 38.37 15.22
CA TYR A 511 9.80 37.18 16.05
C TYR A 511 10.98 36.21 16.01
N PHE A 512 11.61 36.07 14.84
CA PHE A 512 12.84 35.33 14.70
C PHE A 512 13.95 35.94 15.56
N GLN A 513 14.18 37.26 15.45
CA GLN A 513 15.27 37.93 16.15
C GLN A 513 15.16 37.80 17.68
N GLU A 514 13.96 37.99 18.23
CA GLU A 514 13.71 37.84 19.67
C GLU A 514 14.10 36.44 20.17
N ASN A 515 13.67 35.39 19.47
CA ASN A 515 13.99 34.02 19.85
C ASN A 515 15.45 33.66 19.57
N TYR A 516 16.03 34.24 18.52
CA TYR A 516 17.41 34.04 18.13
C TYR A 516 18.37 34.57 19.20
N ASP A 517 18.13 35.79 19.67
CA ASP A 517 18.94 36.40 20.73
C ASP A 517 18.81 35.62 22.05
N ARG A 518 17.59 35.19 22.39
CA ARG A 518 17.33 34.37 23.59
C ARG A 518 18.10 33.05 23.57
N ILE A 519 17.99 32.29 22.48
CA ILE A 519 18.60 30.96 22.35
C ILE A 519 20.11 31.06 22.23
N THR A 520 20.62 32.02 21.46
CA THR A 520 22.07 32.22 21.30
C THR A 520 22.72 32.59 22.63
N ALA A 521 22.13 33.52 23.40
CA ALA A 521 22.61 33.87 24.72
C ALA A 521 22.56 32.66 25.70
N TYR A 522 21.50 31.86 25.63
CA TYR A 522 21.37 30.65 26.44
C TYR A 522 22.43 29.59 26.09
N ASN A 523 22.66 29.35 24.80
CA ASN A 523 23.69 28.42 24.33
C ASN A 523 25.09 28.85 24.78
N ARG A 524 25.46 30.13 24.62
CA ARG A 524 26.75 30.67 25.08
C ARG A 524 26.98 30.42 26.57
N LYS A 525 25.96 30.68 27.40
CA LYS A 525 26.05 30.51 28.86
C LYS A 525 26.31 29.06 29.26
N ASN A 526 25.78 28.09 28.51
CA ASN A 526 25.82 26.67 28.86
C ASN A 526 26.87 25.87 28.08
N TRP A 527 27.60 26.49 27.15
CA TRP A 527 28.52 25.81 26.25
C TRP A 527 29.64 25.05 26.97
N GLU A 528 30.34 25.71 27.91
CA GLU A 528 31.41 25.07 28.68
C GLU A 528 30.92 23.87 29.50
N THR A 529 29.67 23.94 29.99
CA THR A 529 29.03 22.85 30.71
C THR A 529 28.72 21.70 29.77
N ARG A 530 28.18 21.98 28.56
CA ARG A 530 27.90 20.98 27.52
C ARG A 530 29.16 20.18 27.17
N GLN A 531 30.29 20.85 26.96
CA GLN A 531 31.54 20.19 26.58
C GLN A 531 32.10 19.23 27.63
N LYS A 532 31.76 19.41 28.91
CA LYS A 532 32.27 18.59 30.02
C LYS A 532 31.29 17.48 30.44
N MET A 533 30.06 17.52 29.94
CA MET A 533 28.97 16.64 30.39
C MET A 533 28.99 15.30 29.64
N THR A 534 28.62 14.22 30.32
CA THR A 534 28.46 12.91 29.66
C THR A 534 27.12 12.80 28.92
N ARG A 535 27.02 11.89 27.96
CA ARG A 535 25.80 11.61 27.18
C ARG A 535 24.60 11.26 28.06
N GLU A 536 24.81 10.51 29.14
CA GLU A 536 23.75 10.11 30.08
C GLU A 536 23.24 11.28 30.90
N GLU A 537 24.15 12.12 31.41
CA GLU A 537 23.80 13.31 32.19
C GLU A 537 23.03 14.31 31.35
N TRP A 538 23.42 14.47 30.09
CA TRP A 538 22.72 15.35 29.15
C TRP A 538 21.30 14.85 28.83
N ARG A 539 21.10 13.55 28.59
CA ARG A 539 19.76 12.96 28.39
C ARG A 539 18.84 13.17 29.59
N MET A 540 19.40 13.12 30.79
CA MET A 540 18.64 13.31 32.03
C MET A 540 18.40 14.79 32.38
N TYR A 541 18.97 15.73 31.62
CA TYR A 541 18.87 17.16 31.92
C TYR A 541 17.42 17.66 31.92
N THR A 542 16.62 17.26 30.91
CA THR A 542 15.21 17.67 30.77
C THR A 542 14.28 17.05 31.81
N VAL A 543 14.77 16.09 32.62
CA VAL A 543 14.01 15.58 33.78
C VAL A 543 13.96 16.63 34.89
N ARG A 544 15.00 17.47 35.00
CA ARG A 544 15.13 18.50 36.04
C ARG A 544 14.90 19.91 35.51
N HIS A 545 14.93 20.10 34.20
CA HIS A 545 14.80 21.39 33.55
C HIS A 545 13.75 21.34 32.41
N PRO A 546 13.02 22.43 32.15
CA PRO A 546 12.01 22.47 31.09
C PRO A 546 12.59 22.58 29.66
N GLU A 547 13.87 22.89 29.53
CA GLU A 547 14.61 23.14 28.28
C GLU A 547 15.84 22.22 28.22
N ASN A 548 16.40 22.01 27.02
CA ASN A 548 17.67 21.29 26.86
C ASN A 548 18.84 22.15 27.37
N LEU A 549 20.00 21.54 27.66
CA LEU A 549 21.18 22.29 28.11
C LEU A 549 21.64 23.32 27.06
N THR A 550 21.43 23.01 25.79
CA THR A 550 21.54 23.91 24.64
C THR A 550 20.38 23.60 23.71
N GLU A 551 19.85 24.60 23.01
CA GLU A 551 18.65 24.45 22.18
C GLU A 551 18.95 24.27 20.68
N GLY A 552 20.11 23.71 20.37
CA GLY A 552 20.53 23.40 19.00
C GLY A 552 21.40 24.46 18.32
N PRO A 553 21.87 24.17 17.09
CA PRO A 553 22.70 25.06 16.30
C PRO A 553 21.96 26.34 15.92
N THR A 554 22.72 27.42 15.74
CA THR A 554 22.19 28.77 15.46
C THR A 554 22.59 29.30 14.09
N THR A 555 23.46 28.60 13.35
CA THR A 555 23.93 29.05 12.03
C THR A 555 23.82 27.93 11.00
N LEU A 556 23.27 28.23 9.83
CA LEU A 556 23.46 27.43 8.62
C LEU A 556 24.71 27.96 7.92
N PHE A 557 25.76 27.14 7.93
CA PHE A 557 27.02 27.45 7.28
C PHE A 557 27.06 26.71 5.93
N CYS A 558 26.82 27.46 4.86
CA CYS A 558 26.72 26.91 3.52
C CYS A 558 27.98 27.23 2.70
N MET A 559 28.59 26.21 2.10
CA MET A 559 29.82 26.32 1.32
C MET A 559 29.59 25.98 -0.15
N ASN A 560 30.21 26.76 -1.02
CA ASN A 560 30.44 26.40 -2.41
C ASN A 560 31.94 26.32 -2.68
N LEU A 561 32.37 25.20 -3.25
CA LEU A 561 33.79 24.87 -3.46
C LEU A 561 34.00 24.43 -4.92
N ASP A 562 35.27 24.31 -5.33
CA ASP A 562 35.60 23.53 -6.53
C ASP A 562 35.26 22.05 -6.28
N ASP A 563 34.61 21.38 -7.24
CA ASP A 563 34.15 19.99 -7.16
C ASP A 563 35.28 19.04 -6.74
N ALA A 564 36.53 19.32 -7.14
CA ALA A 564 37.70 18.49 -6.80
C ALA A 564 38.10 18.54 -5.32
N LEU A 565 37.65 19.55 -4.57
CA LEU A 565 38.00 19.79 -3.17
C LEU A 565 36.90 19.39 -2.19
N VAL A 566 35.68 19.15 -2.67
CA VAL A 566 34.50 18.86 -1.83
C VAL A 566 34.73 17.66 -0.91
N ASP A 567 35.26 16.56 -1.43
CA ASP A 567 35.48 15.34 -0.63
C ASP A 567 36.56 15.54 0.45
N GLN A 568 37.59 16.34 0.16
CA GLN A 568 38.64 16.66 1.13
C GLN A 568 38.12 17.57 2.24
N ALA A 569 37.35 18.60 1.86
CA ALA A 569 36.68 19.49 2.82
C ALA A 569 35.67 18.71 3.68
N ALA A 570 34.92 17.77 3.10
CA ALA A 570 33.98 16.92 3.83
C ALA A 570 34.71 16.02 4.85
N ALA A 571 35.86 15.45 4.50
CA ALA A 571 36.68 14.66 5.43
C ALA A 571 37.16 15.52 6.61
N ASP A 572 37.58 16.76 6.36
CA ASP A 572 37.99 17.71 7.40
C ASP A 572 36.83 18.16 8.32
N LEU A 573 35.56 17.93 7.92
CA LEU A 573 34.36 18.21 8.72
C LEU A 573 33.87 17.02 9.55
N GLU A 574 34.45 15.82 9.38
CA GLU A 574 34.02 14.62 10.10
C GLU A 574 34.10 14.75 11.63
N TYR A 575 34.96 15.65 12.15
CA TYR A 575 35.03 15.94 13.58
C TYR A 575 33.70 16.40 14.19
N LEU A 576 32.82 17.01 13.37
CA LEU A 576 31.50 17.46 13.82
C LEU A 576 30.62 16.30 14.27
N ASN A 577 30.83 15.09 13.73
CA ASN A 577 30.10 13.90 14.17
C ASN A 577 30.42 13.56 15.63
N GLU A 578 31.64 13.83 16.09
CA GLU A 578 32.03 13.64 17.49
C GLU A 578 31.58 14.82 18.37
N GLU A 579 31.81 16.06 17.92
CA GLU A 579 31.46 17.27 18.71
C GLU A 579 29.94 17.45 18.86
N GLN A 580 29.16 17.02 17.87
CA GLN A 580 27.69 17.07 17.88
C GLN A 580 27.03 15.70 18.16
N ASP A 581 27.73 14.71 18.74
CA ASP A 581 27.14 13.37 19.05
C ASP A 581 25.84 13.48 19.87
N PHE A 582 25.73 14.48 20.75
CA PHE A 582 24.51 14.72 21.53
C PHE A 582 23.27 14.98 20.64
N ASP A 583 23.45 15.63 19.49
CA ASP A 583 22.34 16.01 18.62
C ASP A 583 21.78 14.80 17.85
N THR A 584 22.61 13.77 17.66
CA THR A 584 22.20 12.49 17.05
C THR A 584 21.40 11.60 18.01
N VAL A 585 21.41 11.89 19.32
CA VAL A 585 20.73 11.06 20.36
C VAL A 585 19.24 10.85 20.07
N TRP A 586 18.59 11.86 19.51
CA TRP A 586 17.17 11.86 19.23
C TRP A 586 16.82 11.27 17.86
N ASP A 587 17.70 11.51 16.89
CA ASP A 587 17.57 11.05 15.53
C ASP A 587 18.95 10.93 14.88
N ASN A 588 19.42 9.68 14.75
CA ASN A 588 20.69 9.38 14.09
C ASN A 588 20.69 9.75 12.60
N ASN A 589 19.53 10.00 12.00
CA ASN A 589 19.47 10.40 10.60
C ASN A 589 19.94 11.84 10.45
N ILE A 590 19.67 12.74 11.40
CA ILE A 590 20.07 14.15 11.28
C ILE A 590 21.57 14.25 11.46
N GLN A 591 22.24 14.57 10.34
CA GLN A 591 23.68 14.73 10.30
C GLN A 591 24.05 16.20 10.57
N PRO A 592 25.22 16.45 11.18
CA PRO A 592 25.71 17.81 11.41
C PRO A 592 26.04 18.55 10.10
N PHE A 593 26.37 17.80 9.04
CA PHE A 593 26.61 18.35 7.71
C PHE A 593 26.10 17.42 6.60
N TYR A 594 25.82 18.01 5.44
CA TYR A 594 25.36 17.32 4.24
C TYR A 594 26.22 17.70 3.03
N VAL A 595 26.63 16.69 2.27
CA VAL A 595 27.43 16.85 1.05
C VAL A 595 26.55 16.64 -0.18
N LYS A 596 26.56 17.60 -1.10
CA LYS A 596 25.69 17.63 -2.28
C LYS A 596 25.85 16.41 -3.19
N SER A 597 27.07 15.97 -3.47
CA SER A 597 27.34 14.82 -4.33
C SER A 597 26.65 13.56 -3.79
N GLN A 598 26.77 13.30 -2.49
CA GLN A 598 26.09 12.20 -1.81
C GLN A 598 24.56 12.36 -1.83
N MET A 599 24.06 13.57 -1.56
CA MET A 599 22.61 13.81 -1.50
C MET A 599 21.92 13.68 -2.86
N ILE A 600 22.54 14.15 -3.94
CA ILE A 600 22.02 13.98 -5.31
C ILE A 600 21.82 12.49 -5.61
N VAL A 601 22.84 11.69 -5.31
CA VAL A 601 22.83 10.26 -5.57
C VAL A 601 21.78 9.55 -4.70
N ASN A 602 21.66 9.91 -3.42
CA ASN A 602 20.63 9.36 -2.54
C ASN A 602 19.22 9.65 -3.08
N THR A 603 18.93 10.89 -3.47
CA THR A 603 17.63 11.28 -4.05
C THR A 603 17.34 10.58 -5.37
N GLU A 604 18.33 10.45 -6.26
CA GLU A 604 18.19 9.72 -7.53
C GLU A 604 17.83 8.26 -7.30
N SER A 605 18.55 7.61 -6.38
CA SER A 605 18.34 6.22 -5.98
C SER A 605 16.93 6.03 -5.43
N GLU A 606 16.48 6.94 -4.57
CA GLU A 606 15.18 6.87 -3.92
C GLU A 606 14.00 7.03 -4.89
N ILE A 607 14.09 7.99 -5.82
CA ILE A 607 13.11 8.17 -6.90
C ILE A 607 13.08 6.92 -7.79
N PHE A 608 14.25 6.40 -8.16
CA PHE A 608 14.38 5.19 -8.96
C PHE A 608 13.72 3.99 -8.28
N PHE A 609 13.99 3.78 -7.00
CA PHE A 609 13.39 2.69 -6.25
C PHE A 609 11.89 2.84 -6.07
N THR A 610 11.40 4.06 -5.80
CA THR A 610 9.97 4.34 -5.70
C THR A 610 9.27 4.02 -7.02
N ARG A 611 9.90 4.36 -8.16
CA ARG A 611 9.40 4.03 -9.49
C ARG A 611 9.37 2.51 -9.74
N MET A 612 10.46 1.81 -9.41
CA MET A 612 10.56 0.35 -9.57
C MET A 612 9.55 -0.39 -8.69
N GLY A 613 9.43 0.01 -7.42
CA GLY A 613 8.48 -0.55 -6.47
C GLY A 613 7.05 -0.39 -6.94
N ASN A 614 6.61 0.84 -7.24
CA ASN A 614 5.23 1.08 -7.72
C ASN A 614 4.97 0.42 -9.10
N GLY A 615 5.94 0.41 -10.00
CA GLY A 615 5.85 -0.27 -11.29
C GLY A 615 5.65 -1.78 -11.15
N PHE A 616 6.41 -2.42 -10.25
CA PHE A 616 6.22 -3.83 -9.91
C PHE A 616 4.84 -4.12 -9.33
N ILE A 617 4.35 -3.25 -8.43
CA ILE A 617 3.01 -3.38 -7.84
C ILE A 617 1.93 -3.35 -8.91
N LEU A 618 2.00 -2.37 -9.81
CA LEU A 618 1.07 -2.26 -10.94
C LEU A 618 1.12 -3.52 -11.82
N LEU A 619 2.31 -4.06 -12.10
CA LEU A 619 2.46 -5.30 -12.86
C LEU A 619 1.78 -6.49 -12.17
N VAL A 620 2.01 -6.69 -10.86
CA VAL A 620 1.39 -7.77 -10.09
C VAL A 620 -0.13 -7.62 -10.09
N LEU A 621 -0.66 -6.42 -9.83
CA LEU A 621 -2.10 -6.15 -9.85
C LEU A 621 -2.71 -6.38 -11.25
N MET A 622 -1.98 -6.05 -12.32
CA MET A 622 -2.41 -6.32 -13.69
C MET A 622 -2.56 -7.82 -13.93
N ILE A 623 -1.53 -8.61 -13.60
CA ILE A 623 -1.55 -10.07 -13.76
C ILE A 623 -2.68 -10.66 -12.92
N LEU A 624 -2.80 -10.23 -11.66
CA LEU A 624 -3.83 -10.67 -10.72
C LEU A 624 -5.24 -10.39 -11.25
N GLY A 625 -5.49 -9.18 -11.77
CA GLY A 625 -6.77 -8.79 -12.34
C GLY A 625 -7.11 -9.55 -13.62
N VAL A 626 -6.17 -9.65 -14.56
CA VAL A 626 -6.37 -10.40 -15.83
C VAL A 626 -6.61 -11.88 -15.54
N PHE A 627 -5.86 -12.46 -14.61
CA PHE A 627 -6.05 -13.84 -14.17
C PHE A 627 -7.45 -14.04 -13.55
N GLN A 628 -7.88 -13.15 -12.66
CA GLN A 628 -9.20 -13.24 -12.05
C GLN A 628 -10.33 -13.10 -13.08
N PHE A 629 -10.16 -12.23 -14.08
CA PHE A 629 -11.09 -12.11 -15.19
C PHE A 629 -11.14 -13.39 -16.03
N PHE A 630 -9.98 -13.99 -16.33
CA PHE A 630 -9.88 -15.25 -17.03
C PHE A 630 -10.58 -16.39 -16.27
N VAL A 631 -10.36 -16.50 -14.96
CA VAL A 631 -11.05 -17.48 -14.09
C VAL A 631 -12.56 -17.27 -14.16
N LYS A 632 -13.03 -16.02 -14.04
CA LYS A 632 -14.47 -15.74 -14.12
C LYS A 632 -15.05 -16.21 -15.46
N VAL A 633 -14.41 -15.85 -16.56
CA VAL A 633 -14.80 -16.27 -17.90
C VAL A 633 -14.85 -17.80 -18.01
N LYS A 634 -13.82 -18.50 -17.55
CA LYS A 634 -13.74 -19.96 -17.65
C LYS A 634 -14.76 -20.68 -16.78
N SER A 635 -15.05 -20.14 -15.60
CA SER A 635 -16.07 -20.70 -14.70
C SER A 635 -17.49 -20.66 -15.27
N GLU A 636 -17.77 -19.77 -16.23
CA GLU A 636 -19.08 -19.65 -16.90
C GLU A 636 -19.12 -20.28 -18.30
N GLU A 637 -18.01 -20.83 -18.80
CA GLU A 637 -17.91 -21.33 -20.17
C GLU A 637 -18.96 -22.41 -20.47
N ASP A 638 -19.13 -23.38 -19.57
CA ASP A 638 -20.09 -24.47 -19.75
C ASP A 638 -21.54 -23.98 -19.74
N ASN A 639 -21.85 -22.98 -18.91
CA ASN A 639 -23.18 -22.37 -18.87
C ASN A 639 -23.46 -21.60 -20.16
N TRP A 640 -22.50 -20.82 -20.65
CA TRP A 640 -22.60 -20.11 -21.92
C TRP A 640 -22.70 -21.06 -23.11
N ARG A 641 -22.00 -22.21 -23.06
CA ARG A 641 -22.10 -23.24 -24.09
C ARG A 641 -23.51 -23.83 -24.14
N TRP A 642 -24.03 -24.28 -23.00
CA TRP A 642 -25.38 -24.82 -22.92
C TRP A 642 -26.43 -23.81 -23.40
N GLU A 643 -26.31 -22.56 -22.95
CA GLU A 643 -27.23 -21.48 -23.31
C GLU A 643 -27.15 -21.11 -24.81
N ASN A 644 -25.95 -21.15 -25.42
CA ASN A 644 -25.78 -20.92 -26.85
C ASN A 644 -26.42 -22.04 -27.68
N ILE A 645 -26.25 -23.31 -27.29
CA ILE A 645 -26.89 -24.46 -27.96
C ILE A 645 -28.41 -24.34 -27.86
N PHE A 646 -28.92 -24.01 -26.69
CA PHE A 646 -30.35 -23.79 -26.47
C PHE A 646 -30.90 -22.68 -27.39
N LEU A 647 -30.23 -21.52 -27.44
CA LEU A 647 -30.65 -20.40 -28.30
C LEU A 647 -30.48 -20.70 -29.79
N LYS A 648 -29.47 -21.48 -30.19
CA LYS A 648 -29.28 -21.96 -31.56
C LYS A 648 -30.45 -22.84 -31.99
N ARG A 649 -30.90 -23.75 -31.13
CA ARG A 649 -32.06 -24.64 -31.38
C ARG A 649 -33.39 -23.89 -31.44
N LEU A 650 -33.52 -22.77 -30.70
CA LEU A 650 -34.68 -21.88 -30.79
C LEU A 650 -34.69 -20.98 -32.04
N GLY A 651 -33.65 -21.04 -32.89
CA GLY A 651 -33.58 -20.27 -34.14
C GLY A 651 -33.01 -18.85 -34.00
N MET A 652 -32.44 -18.48 -32.87
CA MET A 652 -31.80 -17.16 -32.71
C MET A 652 -30.58 -17.02 -33.61
N HIS A 653 -30.42 -15.89 -34.32
CA HIS A 653 -29.29 -15.67 -35.23
C HIS A 653 -27.92 -15.65 -34.52
N GLU A 654 -26.89 -16.14 -35.21
CA GLU A 654 -25.50 -16.18 -34.70
C GLU A 654 -25.01 -14.80 -34.24
N LYS A 655 -25.25 -13.76 -35.03
CA LYS A 655 -24.87 -12.37 -34.70
C LYS A 655 -25.44 -11.92 -33.36
N GLU A 656 -26.68 -12.29 -33.04
CA GLU A 656 -27.34 -11.93 -31.78
C GLU A 656 -26.78 -12.71 -30.59
N ARG A 657 -26.55 -14.02 -30.76
CA ARG A 657 -25.91 -14.87 -29.73
C ARG A 657 -24.50 -14.36 -29.40
N LYS A 658 -23.72 -14.03 -30.42
CA LYS A 658 -22.37 -13.45 -30.28
C LYS A 658 -22.41 -12.07 -29.61
N ALA A 659 -23.36 -11.22 -29.97
CA ALA A 659 -23.53 -9.91 -29.33
C ALA A 659 -23.92 -10.03 -27.85
N LYS A 660 -24.77 -11.00 -27.51
CA LYS A 660 -25.15 -11.30 -26.13
C LYS A 660 -23.97 -11.79 -25.29
N LEU A 661 -23.19 -12.75 -25.80
CA LEU A 661 -21.99 -13.26 -25.10
C LEU A 661 -20.97 -12.14 -24.86
N ARG A 662 -20.63 -11.35 -25.89
CA ARG A 662 -19.73 -10.20 -25.76
C ARG A 662 -20.23 -9.18 -24.74
N TYR A 663 -21.55 -8.93 -24.69
CA TYR A 663 -22.13 -8.06 -23.68
C TYR A 663 -21.88 -8.58 -22.26
N GLN A 664 -22.08 -9.87 -22.00
CA GLN A 664 -21.86 -10.47 -20.69
C GLN A 664 -20.39 -10.42 -20.27
N ILE A 665 -19.46 -10.74 -21.17
CA ILE A 665 -18.02 -10.68 -20.90
C ILE A 665 -17.57 -9.23 -20.62
N ARG A 666 -17.96 -8.29 -21.48
CA ARG A 666 -17.52 -6.89 -21.39
C ARG A 666 -17.99 -6.19 -20.13
N MET A 667 -19.12 -6.59 -19.54
CA MET A 667 -19.56 -6.01 -18.26
C MET A 667 -18.55 -6.24 -17.13
N PHE A 668 -17.87 -7.40 -17.11
CA PHE A 668 -16.83 -7.72 -16.11
C PHE A 668 -15.50 -7.00 -16.35
N VAL A 669 -15.35 -6.29 -17.47
CA VAL A 669 -14.19 -5.42 -17.72
C VAL A 669 -14.58 -3.96 -17.52
N LEU A 670 -15.67 -3.53 -18.16
CA LEU A 670 -16.07 -2.12 -18.21
C LEU A 670 -16.51 -1.59 -16.85
N ILE A 671 -17.30 -2.33 -16.06
CA ILE A 671 -17.75 -1.86 -14.74
C ILE A 671 -16.53 -1.70 -13.79
N PRO A 672 -15.66 -2.71 -13.62
CA PRO A 672 -14.45 -2.56 -12.81
C PRO A 672 -13.51 -1.45 -13.28
N VAL A 673 -13.17 -1.39 -14.57
CA VAL A 673 -12.25 -0.38 -15.11
C VAL A 673 -12.80 1.03 -14.90
N LEU A 674 -14.08 1.26 -15.19
CA LEU A 674 -14.71 2.57 -14.94
C LEU A 674 -14.69 2.95 -13.46
N SER A 675 -14.94 1.99 -12.56
CA SER A 675 -14.85 2.25 -11.11
C SER A 675 -13.44 2.63 -10.67
N GLY A 676 -12.42 1.94 -11.20
CA GLY A 676 -11.01 2.23 -10.92
C GLY A 676 -10.58 3.61 -11.46
N ILE A 677 -10.94 3.94 -12.70
CA ILE A 677 -10.65 5.26 -13.30
C ILE A 677 -11.36 6.38 -12.53
N THR A 678 -12.64 6.20 -12.18
CA THR A 678 -13.40 7.23 -11.48
C THR A 678 -12.78 7.53 -10.12
N GLY A 679 -12.49 6.48 -9.33
CA GLY A 679 -11.79 6.65 -8.06
C GLY A 679 -10.39 7.25 -8.26
N GLY A 680 -9.66 6.78 -9.27
CA GLY A 680 -8.29 7.19 -9.49
C GLY A 680 -8.13 8.64 -9.94
N VAL A 681 -9.03 9.17 -10.77
CA VAL A 681 -9.03 10.60 -11.13
C VAL A 681 -9.28 11.46 -9.89
N ILE A 682 -10.22 11.08 -9.03
CA ILE A 682 -10.54 11.83 -7.80
C ILE A 682 -9.33 11.85 -6.87
N PHE A 683 -8.75 10.70 -6.54
CA PHE A 683 -7.61 10.63 -5.62
C PHE A 683 -6.34 11.23 -6.23
N ALA A 684 -6.11 11.12 -7.54
CA ALA A 684 -4.97 11.76 -8.18
C ALA A 684 -5.07 13.29 -8.15
N ALA A 685 -6.27 13.86 -8.36
CA ALA A 685 -6.47 15.31 -8.23
C ALA A 685 -6.21 15.79 -6.79
N LEU A 686 -6.69 15.04 -5.80
CA LEU A 686 -6.41 15.34 -4.38
C LEU A 686 -4.92 15.17 -4.05
N THR A 687 -4.24 14.18 -4.63
CA THR A 687 -2.80 13.95 -4.48
C THR A 687 -2.01 15.15 -5.01
N ALA A 688 -2.33 15.62 -6.22
CA ALA A 688 -1.66 16.77 -6.81
C ALA A 688 -1.81 18.03 -5.94
N LYS A 689 -3.00 18.25 -5.38
CA LYS A 689 -3.27 19.32 -4.42
C LYS A 689 -2.47 19.15 -3.12
N ALA A 690 -2.50 17.95 -2.52
CA ALA A 690 -1.84 17.67 -1.25
C ALA A 690 -0.31 17.76 -1.34
N ARG A 691 0.26 17.40 -2.49
CA ARG A 691 1.69 17.53 -2.82
C ARG A 691 2.10 18.95 -3.22
N LEU A 692 1.19 19.93 -3.25
CA LEU A 692 1.46 21.32 -3.65
C LEU A 692 2.09 21.46 -5.04
N TYR A 693 1.65 20.64 -6.00
CA TYR A 693 2.19 20.77 -7.35
C TYR A 693 1.84 22.13 -7.97
N THR A 694 2.82 22.73 -8.64
CA THR A 694 2.58 23.89 -9.49
C THR A 694 1.69 23.52 -10.68
N MET A 695 1.18 24.50 -11.41
CA MET A 695 0.35 24.23 -12.59
C MET A 695 1.10 23.42 -13.66
N GLN A 696 2.39 23.70 -13.86
CA GLN A 696 3.23 22.96 -14.80
C GLN A 696 3.48 21.52 -14.33
N GLU A 697 3.81 21.33 -13.04
CA GLU A 697 3.97 20.01 -12.44
C GLU A 697 2.68 19.19 -12.49
N THR A 698 1.52 19.83 -12.27
CA THR A 698 0.20 19.18 -12.36
C THR A 698 -0.08 18.67 -13.77
N LEU A 699 0.29 19.43 -14.81
CA LEU A 699 0.16 19.00 -16.20
C LEU A 699 1.08 17.82 -16.53
N GLN A 700 2.33 17.85 -16.06
CA GLN A 700 3.27 16.74 -16.25
C GLN A 700 2.77 15.48 -15.51
N PHE A 701 2.36 15.62 -14.25
CA PHE A 701 1.76 14.57 -13.45
C PHE A 701 0.56 13.94 -14.15
N ALA A 702 -0.37 14.76 -14.65
CA ALA A 702 -1.54 14.29 -15.41
C ALA A 702 -1.15 13.57 -16.71
N GLY A 703 -0.10 14.03 -17.40
CA GLY A 703 0.44 13.38 -18.60
C GLY A 703 0.96 11.97 -18.32
N TYR A 704 1.80 11.79 -17.29
CA TYR A 704 2.30 10.48 -16.88
C TYR A 704 1.19 9.57 -16.38
N LEU A 705 0.26 10.11 -15.59
CA LEU A 705 -0.92 9.37 -15.13
C LEU A 705 -1.77 8.89 -16.32
N GLY A 706 -2.00 9.75 -17.31
CA GLY A 706 -2.71 9.42 -18.54
C GLY A 706 -2.02 8.31 -19.33
N MET A 707 -0.69 8.31 -19.41
CA MET A 707 0.09 7.23 -20.05
C MET A 707 -0.06 5.90 -19.30
N ILE A 708 0.03 5.91 -17.97
CA ILE A 708 -0.18 4.71 -17.13
C ILE A 708 -1.59 4.15 -17.38
N TYR A 709 -2.61 5.02 -17.38
CA TYR A 709 -4.00 4.63 -17.61
C TYR A 709 -4.19 4.07 -19.03
N LEU A 710 -3.57 4.68 -20.04
CA LEU A 710 -3.63 4.22 -21.41
C LEU A 710 -3.05 2.80 -21.55
N ILE A 711 -1.83 2.57 -21.05
CA ILE A 711 -1.20 1.25 -21.05
C ILE A 711 -2.10 0.24 -20.34
N TRP A 712 -2.63 0.61 -19.17
CA TRP A 712 -3.52 -0.24 -18.40
C TRP A 712 -4.78 -0.64 -19.19
N ILE A 713 -5.47 0.33 -19.78
CA ILE A 713 -6.68 0.11 -20.58
C ILE A 713 -6.39 -0.74 -21.81
N LEU A 714 -5.27 -0.51 -22.50
CA LEU A 714 -4.87 -1.28 -23.68
C LEU A 714 -4.66 -2.76 -23.36
N VAL A 715 -3.99 -3.07 -22.25
CA VAL A 715 -3.81 -4.46 -21.80
C VAL A 715 -5.16 -5.11 -21.47
N TRP A 716 -6.05 -4.40 -20.77
CA TRP A 716 -7.40 -4.90 -20.46
C TRP A 716 -8.27 -5.07 -21.71
N ALA A 717 -8.17 -4.17 -22.68
CA ALA A 717 -8.85 -4.27 -23.96
C ALA A 717 -8.36 -5.49 -24.76
N ALA A 718 -7.04 -5.70 -24.81
CA ALA A 718 -6.43 -6.86 -25.44
C ALA A 718 -6.88 -8.16 -24.75
N ALA A 719 -6.82 -8.23 -23.41
CA ALA A 719 -7.29 -9.38 -22.64
C ALA A 719 -8.78 -9.69 -22.92
N CYS A 720 -9.62 -8.66 -22.94
CA CYS A 720 -11.04 -8.78 -23.27
C CYS A 720 -11.25 -9.33 -24.69
N GLN A 721 -10.51 -8.82 -25.68
CA GLN A 721 -10.60 -9.27 -27.07
C GLN A 721 -10.13 -10.72 -27.25
N VAL A 722 -9.03 -11.11 -26.62
CA VAL A 722 -8.54 -12.50 -26.63
C VAL A 722 -9.59 -13.44 -26.02
N MET A 723 -10.24 -13.03 -24.92
CA MET A 723 -11.32 -13.82 -24.31
C MET A 723 -12.55 -13.91 -25.21
N ASP A 724 -13.04 -12.79 -25.76
CA ASP A 724 -14.16 -12.74 -26.70
C ASP A 724 -13.95 -13.73 -27.86
N TRP A 725 -12.74 -13.76 -28.43
CA TRP A 725 -12.39 -14.66 -29.54
C TRP A 725 -12.32 -16.13 -29.10
N ASN A 726 -11.61 -16.40 -28.00
CA ASN A 726 -11.38 -17.76 -27.53
C ASN A 726 -12.68 -18.46 -27.10
N ILE A 727 -13.53 -17.78 -26.34
CA ILE A 727 -14.81 -18.34 -25.87
C ILE A 727 -15.75 -18.58 -27.04
N TRP A 728 -15.87 -17.64 -27.97
CA TRP A 728 -16.74 -17.81 -29.14
C TRP A 728 -16.36 -19.07 -29.94
N LYS A 729 -15.06 -19.27 -30.20
CA LYS A 729 -14.54 -20.46 -30.89
C LYS A 729 -14.86 -21.77 -30.16
N HIS A 730 -14.91 -21.77 -28.82
CA HIS A 730 -15.25 -22.96 -28.03
C HIS A 730 -16.75 -23.20 -27.95
N VAL A 731 -17.54 -22.13 -27.88
CA VAL A 731 -19.00 -22.18 -27.75
C VAL A 731 -19.69 -22.49 -29.09
N GLU A 732 -19.04 -22.18 -30.22
CA GLU A 732 -19.56 -22.44 -31.58
C GLU A 732 -19.17 -23.80 -32.17
N LYS A 733 -18.21 -24.53 -31.58
CA LYS A 733 -17.58 -25.71 -32.21
C LYS A 733 -18.48 -26.97 -32.37
N GLU A 734 -19.78 -26.87 -32.14
CA GLU A 734 -20.84 -27.88 -32.41
C GLU A 734 -22.18 -27.15 -32.76
#